data_AF-A0A537VZS5-F1
#
_entry.id   AF-A0A537VZS5-F1
#
_cell.length_a   1.000
_cell.length_b   1.000
_cell.length_c   1.000
_cell.angle_alpha   90.00
_cell.angle_beta   90.00
_cell.angle_gamma   90.00
#
_symmetry.space_group_name_H-M   'P 1'
#
loop_
_entity.id
_entity.type
_entity.pdbx_description
1 polymer ?
#
loop_
_entity_poly.entity_id
_entity_poly.type
_entity_poly.pdbx_seq_one_letter_code
_entity_poly.pdbx_strand_id
1 'polypeptide(L)'
;MFQPGASVSGVADGGSGGDDSVVITGRPDTVVSTPTGPQSGIIVENGTTTIVYAGMEPIDVSGANIVIGGGEDGNPSPIPQGDLFQVSPYTDPASPTVACQTPGNCIQVQNFDAPTGLIPAAELSYFVIAGTLSLTLNGGPGSDKTEFMGDYLVPGSTLTVNTESIKIDSGVTVDVGTGDVFFNAASADDGTEAAGIDTTLLGDGGSIELDGAVLNGHTISLVASSTNASTTVNGAGQNLTGAGDTLIVATTTPFLSTGKFMVPGVTGTCSFTGTSDRTKFTGVSGCTGTPADGAAVASLGILENGSGKGINHAALQLIYSATIDVHGASTISATGDVTLSSTVGVVATANSAGLDKGTWTSGTDYDKGDVVTDPADNKRYAAKNDVHPSTMSPSGDSTNWDDVDSKDSSVTAAQVAATAKSQLSDMSSIATPTGIVQITSAVTTNITSIADSSLAGSGAGISVAVLTTDSEAFVDSSAATPVDAASLTVSATTDNTAPTTGKASPRGARGNDESANSSHRANGNSKTSDGTADLAAALAVTVLVSTTKAYVEPGDALSTHTLHTTGAQLFHAGTKNAITAEADGSPADGTTSGAVGIAVGVTVAAVTTDAHLANNAVLHASSVTVEAEAPGTSTFTTHATSGAGDGSSTGVAGALAVGVLVASTTARVSGAAPVAADSGLTFAAHSDNASSATAEAKTTAGTATGVGASVALNVVDDTTSAGIGAGAALTGASSFSASSTSTSAVTTTAAGGAAGGTAVAPVVGISIVNVSTSSALGAGPALIVDGDVTLTATQTGTVTTTATGAASGSTAVGAAIALTVANHSVSAGNDRDLTSTGGAVGFHSTGTWTTATHATASASGGPSDGSGSPNVDSQSASQRGFADDQAAANGAGGSGGTSTPSASTSGGSVSVAAAIAIDIANAESAGWRTTSPLRTGARRPVAPASAPPSRSPS
;
A
#
# COMPACT_ATOMS: atom_id res chain seq x y z
N MET A 1 53.91 -17.76 12.09
CA MET A 1 53.31 -18.89 12.83
C MET A 1 53.27 -18.53 14.30
N PHE A 2 52.09 -18.23 14.83
CA PHE A 2 51.87 -17.88 16.24
C PHE A 2 51.37 -19.12 17.01
N GLN A 3 51.62 -19.18 18.32
CA GLN A 3 51.10 -20.28 19.16
C GLN A 3 49.64 -20.01 19.58
N PRO A 4 48.84 -21.05 19.88
CA PRO A 4 47.50 -20.87 20.43
C PRO A 4 47.50 -19.95 21.66
N GLY A 5 46.71 -18.88 21.65
CA GLY A 5 46.63 -17.88 22.72
C GLY A 5 47.65 -16.73 22.62
N ALA A 6 48.47 -16.68 21.56
CA ALA A 6 49.28 -15.50 21.24
C ALA A 6 48.41 -14.42 20.56
N SER A 7 48.65 -13.14 20.88
CA SER A 7 48.02 -12.02 20.19
C SER A 7 48.97 -11.39 19.18
N VAL A 8 48.43 -10.96 18.04
CA VAL A 8 49.14 -10.09 17.10
C VAL A 8 48.83 -8.65 17.50
N SER A 9 49.83 -7.91 17.97
CA SER A 9 49.69 -6.47 18.20
C SER A 9 50.24 -5.71 16.99
N GLY A 10 49.39 -4.93 16.30
CA GLY A 10 49.76 -4.17 15.09
C GLY A 10 49.08 -4.72 13.82
N VAL A 11 49.53 -4.26 12.65
CA VAL A 11 49.02 -4.67 11.33
C VAL A 11 49.97 -5.71 10.72
N ALA A 12 49.45 -6.84 10.28
CA ALA A 12 50.17 -7.80 9.44
C ALA A 12 50.19 -7.28 7.99
N ASP A 13 51.31 -6.66 7.60
CA ASP A 13 51.46 -5.97 6.31
C ASP A 13 52.30 -6.80 5.31
N GLY A 14 51.71 -7.19 4.17
CA GLY A 14 52.37 -7.88 3.06
C GLY A 14 53.16 -6.95 2.12
N GLY A 15 52.99 -5.64 2.26
CA GLY A 15 53.67 -4.63 1.44
C GLY A 15 52.92 -4.27 0.15
N SER A 16 53.58 -3.50 -0.71
CA SER A 16 52.95 -2.90 -1.91
C SER A 16 52.74 -3.95 -3.01
N GLY A 17 51.49 -4.33 -3.26
CA GLY A 17 51.12 -5.31 -4.29
C GLY A 17 51.42 -6.76 -3.92
N GLY A 18 51.29 -7.11 -2.64
CA GLY A 18 51.60 -8.44 -2.12
C GLY A 18 50.54 -9.48 -2.47
N ASP A 19 50.96 -10.54 -3.16
CA ASP A 19 50.24 -11.83 -3.25
C ASP A 19 50.45 -12.66 -1.95
N ASP A 20 50.60 -11.97 -0.81
CA ASP A 20 50.89 -12.59 0.48
C ASP A 20 49.59 -13.06 1.13
N SER A 21 49.51 -14.32 1.55
CA SER A 21 48.28 -14.88 2.09
C SER A 21 48.25 -14.89 3.62
N VAL A 22 47.07 -14.65 4.19
CA VAL A 22 46.80 -14.98 5.60
C VAL A 22 46.29 -16.41 5.67
N VAL A 23 46.91 -17.25 6.50
CA VAL A 23 46.52 -18.65 6.72
C VAL A 23 46.28 -18.89 8.21
N ILE A 24 45.06 -19.30 8.56
CA ILE A 24 44.65 -19.59 9.94
C ILE A 24 44.69 -21.09 10.19
N THR A 25 45.74 -21.54 10.88
CA THR A 25 45.91 -22.97 11.22
C THR A 25 45.34 -23.27 12.60
N GLY A 26 44.44 -24.26 12.72
CA GLY A 26 43.93 -24.73 14.03
C GLY A 26 42.41 -24.77 14.17
N ARG A 27 41.69 -24.19 13.20
CA ARG A 27 40.22 -24.23 13.07
C ARG A 27 39.46 -23.73 14.30
N PRO A 28 39.39 -22.40 14.50
CA PRO A 28 38.60 -21.81 15.58
C PRO A 28 37.10 -22.14 15.46
N ASP A 29 36.38 -22.03 16.59
CA ASP A 29 34.93 -22.26 16.66
C ASP A 29 34.16 -21.16 15.90
N THR A 30 34.66 -19.93 15.96
CA THR A 30 34.08 -18.78 15.21
C THR A 30 35.18 -17.95 14.56
N VAL A 31 34.98 -17.58 13.29
CA VAL A 31 35.79 -16.62 12.54
C VAL A 31 34.86 -15.54 12.01
N VAL A 32 35.19 -14.28 12.29
CA VAL A 32 34.53 -13.12 11.68
C VAL A 32 35.57 -12.39 10.84
N SER A 33 35.34 -12.28 9.55
CA SER A 33 36.13 -11.44 8.63
C SER A 33 35.37 -10.14 8.36
N THR A 34 36.05 -9.01 8.50
CA THR A 34 35.54 -7.69 8.19
C THR A 34 36.57 -7.00 7.29
N PRO A 35 36.38 -7.06 5.96
CA PRO A 35 37.24 -6.39 5.00
C PRO A 35 37.21 -4.87 5.25
N THR A 36 38.33 -4.18 5.01
CA THR A 36 38.41 -2.70 4.98
C THR A 36 38.96 -2.19 3.65
N GLY A 37 39.12 -3.09 2.68
CA GLY A 37 39.61 -2.86 1.33
C GLY A 37 40.09 -4.16 0.71
N PRO A 38 40.52 -4.15 -0.56
CA PRO A 38 40.75 -5.38 -1.34
C PRO A 38 41.83 -6.32 -0.77
N GLN A 39 42.76 -5.79 0.03
CA GLN A 39 43.88 -6.56 0.58
C GLN A 39 44.09 -6.23 2.07
N SER A 40 43.06 -5.74 2.76
CA SER A 40 43.18 -5.24 4.13
C SER A 40 41.88 -5.43 4.89
N GLY A 41 41.97 -5.71 6.18
CA GLY A 41 40.78 -5.93 6.99
C GLY A 41 41.10 -6.41 8.40
N ILE A 42 40.08 -6.93 9.06
CA ILE A 42 40.12 -7.43 10.43
C ILE A 42 39.54 -8.84 10.48
N ILE A 43 40.27 -9.76 11.11
CA ILE A 43 39.76 -11.10 11.47
C ILE A 43 39.62 -11.18 12.98
N VAL A 44 38.48 -11.67 13.47
CA VAL A 44 38.24 -11.95 14.89
C VAL A 44 37.95 -13.44 15.08
N GLU A 45 38.80 -14.13 15.83
CA GLU A 45 38.62 -15.54 16.18
C GLU A 45 38.04 -15.67 17.59
N ASN A 46 37.03 -16.55 17.74
CA ASN A 46 36.37 -16.89 19.02
C ASN A 46 35.98 -15.65 19.84
N GLY A 47 35.67 -14.53 19.16
CA GLY A 47 35.34 -13.23 19.76
C GLY A 47 36.45 -12.55 20.57
N THR A 48 37.69 -13.07 20.56
CA THR A 48 38.74 -12.62 21.49
C THR A 48 40.09 -12.36 20.84
N THR A 49 40.42 -13.03 19.74
CA THR A 49 41.72 -12.85 19.06
C THR A 49 41.52 -12.04 17.79
N THR A 50 42.08 -10.83 17.75
CA THR A 50 41.97 -9.90 16.61
C THR A 50 43.26 -9.92 15.80
N ILE A 51 43.13 -10.04 14.47
CA ILE A 51 44.21 -9.93 13.50
C ILE A 51 43.84 -8.79 12.55
N VAL A 52 44.65 -7.75 12.47
CA VAL A 52 44.50 -6.68 11.47
C VAL A 52 45.53 -6.92 10.37
N TYR A 53 45.13 -6.90 9.10
CA TYR A 53 46.02 -7.14 7.97
C TYR A 53 45.95 -6.03 6.91
N ALA A 54 47.01 -5.91 6.12
CA ALA A 54 47.12 -5.01 4.96
C ALA A 54 48.04 -5.63 3.90
N GLY A 55 47.78 -5.37 2.62
CA GLY A 55 48.54 -5.96 1.52
C GLY A 55 48.53 -7.50 1.49
N MET A 56 47.47 -8.14 1.99
CA MET A 56 47.32 -9.60 2.02
C MET A 56 46.13 -10.07 1.18
N GLU A 57 46.33 -11.08 0.33
CA GLU A 57 45.31 -11.74 -0.47
C GLU A 57 45.87 -13.08 -1.03
N PRO A 58 45.14 -14.22 -0.97
CA PRO A 58 43.84 -14.42 -0.35
C PRO A 58 43.89 -14.61 1.17
N ILE A 59 42.72 -14.51 1.81
CA ILE A 59 42.51 -14.64 3.26
C ILE A 59 41.85 -15.98 3.60
N ASP A 60 42.49 -16.80 4.44
CA ASP A 60 41.89 -18.00 5.01
C ASP A 60 40.97 -17.66 6.18
N VAL A 61 39.68 -17.91 6.03
CA VAL A 61 38.65 -17.71 7.06
C VAL A 61 38.09 -19.03 7.60
N SER A 62 38.84 -20.13 7.45
CA SER A 62 38.40 -21.46 7.87
C SER A 62 38.09 -21.56 9.37
N GLY A 63 36.83 -21.85 9.70
CA GLY A 63 36.33 -22.06 11.07
C GLY A 63 35.17 -23.05 11.11
N ALA A 64 34.61 -23.28 12.30
CA ALA A 64 33.32 -23.99 12.40
C ALA A 64 32.15 -23.05 12.05
N ASN A 65 32.16 -21.82 12.54
CA ASN A 65 31.15 -20.80 12.21
C ASN A 65 31.85 -19.60 11.58
N ILE A 66 31.49 -19.27 10.34
CA ILE A 66 32.17 -18.26 9.54
C ILE A 66 31.20 -17.10 9.29
N VAL A 67 31.64 -15.88 9.56
CA VAL A 67 30.95 -14.65 9.19
C VAL A 67 31.87 -13.84 8.30
N ILE A 68 31.42 -13.47 7.11
CA ILE A 68 32.10 -12.53 6.22
C ILE A 68 31.20 -11.30 6.12
N GLY A 69 31.71 -10.17 6.60
CA GLY A 69 31.03 -8.88 6.48
C GLY A 69 31.41 -8.15 5.20
N GLY A 70 30.60 -7.17 4.83
CA GLY A 70 30.91 -6.18 3.81
C GLY A 70 32.10 -5.30 4.17
N GLY A 71 32.75 -4.76 3.14
CA GLY A 71 33.92 -3.91 3.24
C GLY A 71 33.53 -2.45 3.35
N GLU A 72 33.54 -1.89 4.56
CA GLU A 72 33.38 -0.44 4.68
C GLU A 72 34.71 0.22 4.30
N ASP A 73 34.76 0.85 3.12
CA ASP A 73 35.88 1.71 2.77
C ASP A 73 35.95 2.81 3.85
N GLY A 74 37.11 3.01 4.47
CA GLY A 74 37.29 4.06 5.48
C GLY A 74 37.11 5.50 4.95
N ASN A 75 36.42 5.64 3.83
CA ASN A 75 36.11 6.85 3.09
C ASN A 75 34.72 7.35 3.54
N PRO A 76 34.62 8.58 4.08
CA PRO A 76 33.36 9.18 4.48
C PRO A 76 32.55 9.67 3.26
N SER A 77 32.34 8.82 2.25
CA SER A 77 31.43 9.11 1.16
C SER A 77 30.02 9.35 1.72
N PRO A 78 29.29 10.39 1.25
CA PRO A 78 27.95 10.69 1.72
C PRO A 78 26.88 9.66 1.29
N ILE A 79 27.21 8.73 0.40
CA ILE A 79 26.35 7.61 -0.01
C ILE A 79 27.14 6.32 0.25
N PRO A 80 26.62 5.36 1.05
CA PRO A 80 27.26 4.06 1.24
C PRO A 80 27.45 3.36 -0.11
N GLN A 81 28.65 2.86 -0.38
CA GLN A 81 28.90 1.97 -1.51
C GLN A 81 28.53 0.57 -1.03
N GLY A 82 27.64 -0.12 -1.74
CA GLY A 82 27.31 -1.51 -1.39
C GLY A 82 28.40 -2.50 -1.81
N ASP A 83 28.36 -3.69 -1.23
CA ASP A 83 29.24 -4.81 -1.48
C ASP A 83 28.65 -5.80 -2.50
N LEU A 84 29.50 -6.39 -3.34
CA LEU A 84 29.14 -7.54 -4.17
C LEU A 84 29.94 -8.76 -3.73
N PHE A 85 29.27 -9.72 -3.10
CA PHE A 85 29.82 -11.04 -2.82
C PHE A 85 29.62 -11.97 -4.03
N GLN A 86 30.71 -12.48 -4.59
CA GLN A 86 30.66 -13.57 -5.57
C GLN A 86 31.15 -14.86 -4.93
N VAL A 87 30.27 -15.87 -4.92
CA VAL A 87 30.52 -17.16 -4.26
C VAL A 87 30.75 -18.24 -5.33
N SER A 88 31.81 -19.01 -5.16
CA SER A 88 32.15 -20.13 -6.06
C SER A 88 33.11 -21.14 -5.39
N PRO A 89 33.33 -22.32 -5.98
CA PRO A 89 34.43 -23.19 -5.57
C PRO A 89 35.78 -22.50 -5.75
N TYR A 90 36.70 -22.66 -4.80
CA TYR A 90 38.06 -22.17 -4.95
C TYR A 90 38.81 -23.03 -5.98
N THR A 91 39.32 -22.41 -7.05
CA THR A 91 39.95 -23.13 -8.19
C THR A 91 41.42 -22.82 -8.42
N ASP A 92 42.08 -22.02 -7.58
CA ASP A 92 43.49 -21.68 -7.79
C ASP A 92 44.41 -22.88 -7.47
N PRO A 93 45.10 -23.46 -8.48
CA PRO A 93 46.03 -24.57 -8.26
C PRO A 93 47.28 -24.16 -7.46
N ALA A 94 47.57 -22.86 -7.30
CA ALA A 94 48.68 -22.32 -6.53
C ALA A 94 48.33 -22.00 -5.06
N SER A 95 47.17 -22.48 -4.58
CA SER A 95 46.65 -22.29 -3.22
C SER A 95 47.73 -22.28 -2.11
N PRO A 96 47.64 -21.33 -1.15
CA PRO A 96 48.55 -21.26 0.01
C PRO A 96 48.35 -22.42 1.01
N THR A 97 47.26 -23.19 0.91
CA THR A 97 47.01 -24.37 1.76
C THR A 97 46.80 -25.65 0.95
N VAL A 98 47.30 -26.77 1.48
CA VAL A 98 47.16 -28.11 0.87
C VAL A 98 45.69 -28.52 0.74
N ALA A 99 44.82 -28.07 1.65
CA ALA A 99 43.40 -28.42 1.65
C ALA A 99 42.69 -27.89 0.38
N CYS A 100 42.97 -26.65 -0.02
CA CYS A 100 42.34 -26.02 -1.17
C CYS A 100 43.04 -26.29 -2.51
N GLN A 101 44.20 -26.97 -2.50
CA GLN A 101 44.81 -27.52 -3.73
C GLN A 101 44.00 -28.66 -4.35
N THR A 102 43.11 -29.28 -3.58
CA THR A 102 42.18 -30.28 -4.11
C THR A 102 40.92 -29.57 -4.58
N PRO A 103 40.60 -29.60 -5.89
CA PRO A 103 39.41 -28.93 -6.42
C PRO A 103 38.14 -29.38 -5.69
N GLY A 104 37.30 -28.42 -5.30
CA GLY A 104 36.02 -28.70 -4.62
C GLY A 104 36.10 -28.94 -3.11
N ASN A 105 37.27 -28.79 -2.48
CA ASN A 105 37.40 -28.87 -1.02
C ASN A 105 37.23 -27.54 -0.29
N CYS A 106 37.24 -26.43 -1.02
CA CYS A 106 37.14 -25.09 -0.46
C CYS A 106 36.17 -24.24 -1.29
N ILE A 107 35.53 -23.31 -0.59
CA ILE A 107 34.71 -22.25 -1.19
C ILE A 107 35.50 -20.95 -1.13
N GLN A 108 35.33 -20.12 -2.14
CA GLN A 108 35.84 -18.76 -2.18
C GLN A 108 34.69 -17.76 -2.18
N VAL A 109 34.91 -16.62 -1.54
CA VAL A 109 34.02 -15.47 -1.53
C VAL A 109 34.87 -14.28 -1.93
N GLN A 110 34.55 -13.71 -3.09
CA GLN A 110 35.14 -12.46 -3.54
C GLN A 110 34.21 -11.34 -3.10
N ASN A 111 34.72 -10.41 -2.30
CA ASN A 111 33.99 -9.22 -1.91
C ASN A 111 34.48 -8.00 -2.71
N PHE A 112 33.63 -7.43 -3.56
CA PHE A 112 33.95 -6.24 -4.33
C PHE A 112 33.22 -5.02 -3.77
N ASP A 113 33.95 -3.94 -3.54
CA ASP A 113 33.34 -2.62 -3.35
C ASP A 113 32.65 -2.19 -4.67
N ALA A 114 31.45 -1.60 -4.60
CA ALA A 114 30.66 -1.20 -5.78
C ALA A 114 31.47 -0.43 -6.85
N PRO A 115 31.15 -0.60 -8.16
CA PRO A 115 32.05 -0.24 -9.24
C PRO A 115 32.16 1.28 -9.46
N THR A 116 33.27 1.88 -9.03
CA THR A 116 33.68 3.25 -9.41
C THR A 116 34.53 3.25 -10.69
N GLY A 117 34.00 2.75 -11.82
CA GLY A 117 34.54 3.01 -13.18
C GLY A 117 35.97 2.52 -13.50
N LEU A 118 36.68 1.92 -12.56
CA LEU A 118 37.93 1.16 -12.71
C LEU A 118 37.64 -0.28 -12.24
N ILE A 119 38.39 -1.26 -12.74
CA ILE A 119 38.22 -2.67 -12.34
C ILE A 119 38.37 -2.74 -10.80
N PRO A 120 37.31 -3.00 -10.01
CA PRO A 120 37.45 -3.04 -8.57
C PRO A 120 38.29 -4.26 -8.22
N ALA A 121 39.31 -4.07 -7.39
CA ALA A 121 40.01 -5.19 -6.76
C ALA A 121 39.07 -5.74 -5.67
N ALA A 122 38.85 -7.05 -5.64
CA ALA A 122 38.07 -7.70 -4.59
C ALA A 122 38.96 -8.10 -3.44
N GLU A 123 38.40 -8.22 -2.24
CA GLU A 123 38.99 -9.10 -1.25
C GLU A 123 38.62 -10.55 -1.54
N LEU A 124 39.63 -11.41 -1.71
CA LEU A 124 39.43 -12.84 -1.88
C LEU A 124 39.58 -13.59 -0.55
N SER A 125 38.44 -13.98 0.03
CA SER A 125 38.38 -14.88 1.19
C SER A 125 38.11 -16.33 0.76
N TYR A 126 38.63 -17.32 1.49
CA TYR A 126 38.33 -18.73 1.27
C TYR A 126 38.23 -19.52 2.57
N PHE A 127 37.51 -20.65 2.53
CA PHE A 127 37.45 -21.57 3.67
C PHE A 127 37.36 -23.03 3.25
N VAL A 128 37.87 -23.91 4.11
CA VAL A 128 37.78 -25.37 3.95
C VAL A 128 36.38 -25.87 4.32
N ILE A 129 35.74 -26.62 3.43
CA ILE A 129 34.38 -27.14 3.60
C ILE A 129 34.26 -28.09 4.79
N ALA A 130 35.17 -29.05 4.88
CA ALA A 130 35.01 -30.21 5.77
C ALA A 130 35.04 -29.78 7.23
N GLY A 131 33.89 -29.76 7.93
CA GLY A 131 33.71 -29.39 9.35
C GLY A 131 33.26 -27.94 9.59
N THR A 132 32.88 -27.22 8.53
CA THR A 132 32.15 -25.95 8.61
C THR A 132 30.70 -26.25 8.97
N LEU A 133 30.20 -25.57 9.99
CA LEU A 133 28.83 -25.68 10.52
C LEU A 133 27.95 -24.51 10.09
N SER A 134 28.54 -23.34 9.82
CA SER A 134 27.79 -22.22 9.25
C SER A 134 28.65 -21.27 8.42
N LEU A 135 28.03 -20.67 7.42
CA LEU A 135 28.51 -19.48 6.73
C LEU A 135 27.42 -18.42 6.80
N THR A 136 27.79 -17.22 7.26
CA THR A 136 26.97 -16.03 7.18
C THR A 136 27.66 -15.00 6.31
N LEU A 137 27.01 -14.58 5.22
CA LEU A 137 27.39 -13.41 4.44
C LEU A 137 26.51 -12.24 4.89
N ASN A 138 27.12 -11.15 5.33
CA ASN A 138 26.42 -9.95 5.78
C ASN A 138 26.93 -8.77 4.95
N GLY A 139 26.09 -8.18 4.11
CA GLY A 139 26.41 -6.96 3.38
C GLY A 139 26.68 -5.79 4.33
N GLY A 140 25.77 -5.54 5.26
CA GLY A 140 25.91 -4.42 6.17
C GLY A 140 25.16 -3.21 5.62
N PRO A 141 25.69 -1.99 5.81
CA PRO A 141 25.10 -0.79 5.23
C PRO A 141 25.36 -0.64 3.72
N GLY A 142 24.32 -0.49 2.91
CA GLY A 142 24.50 -0.16 1.50
C GLY A 142 23.46 -0.84 0.62
N SER A 143 23.78 -0.96 -0.67
CA SER A 143 23.02 -1.78 -1.61
C SER A 143 23.85 -2.99 -1.97
N ASP A 144 23.72 -4.03 -1.15
CA ASP A 144 24.58 -5.20 -1.18
C ASP A 144 23.98 -6.31 -2.03
N LYS A 145 24.85 -7.04 -2.72
CA LYS A 145 24.47 -8.17 -3.58
C LYS A 145 25.29 -9.41 -3.24
N THR A 146 24.65 -10.56 -3.23
CA THR A 146 25.31 -11.87 -3.27
C THR A 146 24.95 -12.60 -4.56
N GLU A 147 25.95 -13.05 -5.29
CA GLU A 147 25.79 -13.84 -6.51
C GLU A 147 26.55 -15.16 -6.40
N PHE A 148 25.80 -16.27 -6.45
CA PHE A 148 26.38 -17.61 -6.55
C PHE A 148 26.64 -17.92 -8.02
N MET A 149 27.90 -17.80 -8.43
CA MET A 149 28.36 -18.02 -9.81
C MET A 149 28.88 -19.45 -10.03
N GLY A 150 29.01 -20.23 -8.96
CA GLY A 150 29.45 -21.62 -8.99
C GLY A 150 28.96 -22.37 -7.76
N ASP A 151 29.09 -23.69 -7.79
CA ASP A 151 28.48 -24.56 -6.79
C ASP A 151 28.94 -24.25 -5.35
N TYR A 152 27.98 -24.16 -4.44
CA TYR A 152 28.20 -24.10 -3.00
C TYR A 152 27.82 -25.45 -2.38
N LEU A 153 28.80 -26.31 -2.13
CA LEU A 153 28.58 -27.68 -1.63
C LEU A 153 29.16 -27.83 -0.22
N VAL A 154 28.40 -27.43 0.79
CA VAL A 154 28.84 -27.43 2.21
C VAL A 154 27.85 -28.25 3.05
N PRO A 155 27.92 -29.59 2.97
CA PRO A 155 26.90 -30.44 3.57
C PRO A 155 26.90 -30.37 5.10
N GLY A 156 25.71 -30.27 5.67
CA GLY A 156 25.47 -30.18 7.12
C GLY A 156 25.62 -28.78 7.71
N SER A 157 25.90 -27.75 6.89
CA SER A 157 26.07 -26.38 7.38
C SER A 157 24.79 -25.53 7.25
N THR A 158 24.63 -24.51 8.09
CA THR A 158 23.66 -23.45 7.86
C THR A 158 24.27 -22.36 6.98
N LEU A 159 23.65 -22.06 5.84
CA LEU A 159 23.99 -20.93 4.98
C LEU A 159 23.02 -19.79 5.24
N THR A 160 23.54 -18.64 5.68
CA THR A 160 22.78 -17.40 5.85
C THR A 160 23.36 -16.32 4.95
N VAL A 161 22.51 -15.68 4.16
CA VAL A 161 22.88 -14.55 3.30
C VAL A 161 21.96 -13.38 3.63
N ASN A 162 22.56 -12.28 4.08
CA ASN A 162 21.88 -11.04 4.45
C ASN A 162 22.42 -9.91 3.56
N THR A 163 21.82 -9.75 2.39
CA THR A 163 22.14 -8.72 1.37
C THR A 163 20.86 -8.37 0.63
N GLU A 164 20.70 -7.13 0.16
CA GLU A 164 19.47 -6.64 -0.48
C GLU A 164 19.14 -7.38 -1.79
N SER A 165 20.15 -7.93 -2.47
CA SER A 165 19.96 -8.73 -3.68
C SER A 165 20.70 -10.07 -3.60
N ILE A 166 20.00 -11.17 -3.83
CA ILE A 166 20.58 -12.52 -3.82
C ILE A 166 20.25 -13.20 -5.15
N LYS A 167 21.28 -13.70 -5.83
CA LYS A 167 21.13 -14.38 -7.13
C LYS A 167 21.86 -15.71 -7.14
N ILE A 168 21.21 -16.75 -7.65
CA ILE A 168 21.87 -18.00 -8.04
C ILE A 168 21.79 -18.14 -9.55
N ASP A 169 22.97 -18.26 -10.19
CA ASP A 169 23.08 -18.35 -11.64
C ASP A 169 22.60 -19.71 -12.20
N SER A 170 22.28 -19.70 -13.48
CA SER A 170 21.88 -20.90 -14.22
C SER A 170 22.91 -22.02 -14.17
N GLY A 171 22.43 -23.21 -13.79
CA GLY A 171 23.25 -24.42 -13.65
C GLY A 171 24.05 -24.50 -12.35
N VAL A 172 23.95 -23.52 -11.45
CA VAL A 172 24.62 -23.54 -10.14
C VAL A 172 23.83 -24.33 -9.12
N THR A 173 24.55 -25.12 -8.31
CA THR A 173 23.99 -25.88 -7.19
C THR A 173 24.44 -25.31 -5.84
N VAL A 174 23.48 -24.94 -5.00
CA VAL A 174 23.69 -24.66 -3.58
C VAL A 174 23.13 -25.83 -2.78
N ASP A 175 24.00 -26.61 -2.13
CA ASP A 175 23.64 -27.82 -1.39
C ASP A 175 24.28 -27.83 0.00
N VAL A 176 23.43 -27.74 1.02
CA VAL A 176 23.81 -27.86 2.43
C VAL A 176 23.36 -29.17 3.07
N GLY A 177 22.83 -30.12 2.31
CA GLY A 177 22.39 -31.44 2.78
C GLY A 177 21.35 -31.35 3.90
N THR A 178 21.74 -31.69 5.13
CA THR A 178 20.86 -31.66 6.32
C THR A 178 20.87 -30.31 7.06
N GLY A 179 21.64 -29.33 6.59
CA GLY A 179 21.66 -27.98 7.14
C GLY A 179 20.58 -27.08 6.53
N ASP A 180 20.51 -25.82 6.94
CA ASP A 180 19.46 -24.90 6.53
C ASP A 180 19.98 -23.80 5.60
N VAL A 181 19.10 -23.25 4.75
CA VAL A 181 19.38 -22.07 3.91
C VAL A 181 18.45 -20.93 4.31
N PHE A 182 19.04 -19.79 4.65
CA PHE A 182 18.34 -18.54 4.96
C PHE A 182 18.85 -17.44 4.04
N PHE A 183 18.05 -17.06 3.05
CA PHE A 183 18.31 -15.90 2.20
C PHE A 183 17.37 -14.78 2.62
N ASN A 184 17.96 -13.72 3.20
CA ASN A 184 17.24 -12.59 3.74
C ASN A 184 17.62 -11.35 2.92
N ALA A 185 16.86 -11.12 1.85
CA ALA A 185 16.96 -9.94 1.02
C ALA A 185 16.11 -8.81 1.58
N ALA A 186 16.60 -8.17 2.63
CA ALA A 186 15.90 -7.11 3.33
C ALA A 186 16.53 -5.76 3.01
N SER A 187 15.75 -4.88 2.39
CA SER A 187 16.05 -3.47 2.38
C SER A 187 15.15 -2.74 3.37
N ALA A 188 15.73 -1.90 4.21
CA ALA A 188 15.02 -1.13 5.21
C ALA A 188 15.55 0.31 5.19
N ASP A 189 15.03 1.12 4.28
CA ASP A 189 15.54 2.46 3.98
C ASP A 189 14.40 3.50 3.94
N ASP A 190 14.65 4.68 4.51
CA ASP A 190 13.78 5.85 4.42
C ASP A 190 14.11 6.74 3.19
N GLY A 191 15.11 6.35 2.40
CA GLY A 191 15.50 6.98 1.14
C GLY A 191 16.58 8.06 1.30
N THR A 192 16.60 8.99 0.36
CA THR A 192 17.64 10.02 0.27
C THR A 192 17.06 11.43 0.38
N GLU A 193 17.79 12.30 1.09
CA GLU A 193 17.51 13.73 1.12
C GLU A 193 18.19 14.42 -0.08
N ALA A 194 17.42 14.98 -1.01
CA ALA A 194 17.97 15.69 -2.17
C ALA A 194 17.32 17.06 -2.33
N ALA A 195 18.13 18.12 -2.26
CA ALA A 195 17.67 19.51 -2.42
C ALA A 195 16.55 19.94 -1.44
N GLY A 196 16.46 19.29 -0.28
CA GLY A 196 15.42 19.54 0.73
C GLY A 196 14.08 18.88 0.42
N ILE A 197 14.10 17.75 -0.29
CA ILE A 197 12.96 16.83 -0.51
C ILE A 197 13.41 15.42 -0.16
N ASP A 198 12.62 14.71 0.64
CA ASP A 198 12.81 13.30 0.98
C ASP A 198 12.21 12.40 -0.12
N THR A 199 12.99 11.46 -0.67
CA THR A 199 12.50 10.56 -1.73
C THR A 199 13.29 9.25 -1.87
N THR A 200 12.63 8.21 -2.40
CA THR A 200 13.24 6.95 -2.83
C THR A 200 13.26 6.84 -4.38
N LEU A 201 13.62 7.89 -5.10
CA LEU A 201 13.48 7.96 -6.57
C LEU A 201 14.22 6.83 -7.33
N LEU A 202 15.23 6.22 -6.71
CA LEU A 202 16.01 5.11 -7.27
C LEU A 202 15.34 3.74 -7.06
N GLY A 203 14.23 3.70 -6.31
CA GLY A 203 13.59 2.47 -5.85
C GLY A 203 14.32 1.91 -4.64
N ASP A 204 13.56 1.40 -3.69
CA ASP A 204 14.06 0.53 -2.64
C ASP A 204 13.61 -0.90 -2.91
N GLY A 205 14.45 -1.90 -2.65
CA GLY A 205 13.97 -3.25 -2.77
C GLY A 205 14.87 -4.41 -2.38
N GLY A 206 14.20 -5.44 -1.87
CA GLY A 206 14.76 -6.77 -1.64
C GLY A 206 14.49 -7.67 -2.85
N SER A 207 15.50 -8.37 -3.34
CA SER A 207 15.35 -9.31 -4.47
C SER A 207 16.06 -10.63 -4.23
N ILE A 208 15.38 -11.73 -4.56
CA ILE A 208 15.97 -13.08 -4.61
C ILE A 208 15.64 -13.69 -5.97
N GLU A 209 16.64 -14.13 -6.72
CA GLU A 209 16.49 -14.74 -8.04
C GLU A 209 17.16 -16.12 -8.10
N LEU A 210 16.41 -17.13 -8.53
CA LEU A 210 16.91 -18.45 -8.90
C LEU A 210 16.58 -18.71 -10.37
N ASP A 211 17.57 -18.58 -11.25
CA ASP A 211 17.45 -18.86 -12.69
C ASP A 211 18.01 -20.25 -12.99
N GLY A 212 17.20 -21.27 -13.27
CA GLY A 212 17.70 -22.61 -13.62
C GLY A 212 18.69 -23.22 -12.62
N ALA A 213 18.53 -22.91 -11.34
CA ALA A 213 19.45 -23.25 -10.25
C ALA A 213 18.95 -24.43 -9.39
N VAL A 214 19.85 -25.08 -8.65
CA VAL A 214 19.49 -26.14 -7.69
C VAL A 214 19.76 -25.68 -6.26
N LEU A 215 18.76 -25.78 -5.38
CA LEU A 215 18.87 -25.42 -3.97
C LEU A 215 18.41 -26.59 -3.08
N ASN A 216 19.33 -27.14 -2.27
CA ASN A 216 19.09 -28.30 -1.42
C ASN A 216 19.37 -28.01 0.07
N GLY A 217 18.47 -28.42 0.97
CA GLY A 217 18.66 -28.26 2.41
C GLY A 217 17.63 -28.99 3.29
N HIS A 218 17.62 -28.69 4.59
CA HIS A 218 16.57 -29.06 5.52
C HIS A 218 15.45 -28.03 5.48
N THR A 219 15.64 -26.85 6.08
CA THR A 219 14.76 -25.70 5.93
C THR A 219 15.32 -24.77 4.85
N ILE A 220 14.47 -24.28 3.95
CA ILE A 220 14.85 -23.29 2.95
C ILE A 220 13.90 -22.10 3.09
N SER A 221 14.45 -20.96 3.51
CA SER A 221 13.69 -19.73 3.72
C SER A 221 14.26 -18.63 2.86
N LEU A 222 13.49 -18.21 1.86
CA LEU A 222 13.77 -17.07 1.00
C LEU A 222 12.81 -15.95 1.42
N VAL A 223 13.37 -14.88 1.98
CA VAL A 223 12.61 -13.73 2.48
C VAL A 223 13.13 -12.49 1.79
N ALA A 224 12.26 -11.84 1.02
CA ALA A 224 12.53 -10.53 0.45
C ALA A 224 11.66 -9.49 1.16
N SER A 225 12.24 -8.40 1.64
CA SER A 225 11.47 -7.31 2.23
C SER A 225 11.97 -5.95 1.82
N SER A 226 11.07 -4.98 1.75
CA SER A 226 11.38 -3.56 1.55
C SER A 226 10.51 -2.75 2.51
N THR A 227 11.12 -2.11 3.50
CA THR A 227 10.42 -1.41 4.59
C THR A 227 11.04 -0.06 4.90
N ASN A 228 10.37 0.75 5.73
CA ASN A 228 11.03 1.90 6.36
C ASN A 228 12.29 1.51 7.16
N ALA A 229 13.12 2.51 7.43
CA ALA A 229 14.40 2.37 8.09
C ALA A 229 14.31 1.67 9.46
N SER A 230 15.29 0.82 9.74
CA SER A 230 15.45 0.20 11.05
C SER A 230 16.92 0.02 11.43
N THR A 231 17.18 -0.04 12.72
CA THR A 231 18.51 -0.34 13.28
C THR A 231 18.34 -0.97 14.68
N THR A 232 19.43 -1.23 15.38
CA THR A 232 19.39 -1.73 16.76
C THR A 232 20.21 -0.83 17.68
N VAL A 233 19.78 -0.72 18.93
CA VAL A 233 20.56 -0.07 19.98
C VAL A 233 21.87 -0.82 20.16
N ASN A 234 22.99 -0.08 20.23
CA ASN A 234 24.32 -0.64 20.41
C ASN A 234 24.92 -0.13 21.73
N GLY A 235 25.02 -1.04 22.70
CA GLY A 235 25.51 -0.77 24.05
C GLY A 235 24.39 -0.73 25.09
N ALA A 236 24.66 -1.31 26.26
CA ALA A 236 23.67 -1.47 27.32
C ALA A 236 23.38 -0.17 28.11
N GLY A 237 22.11 0.05 28.44
CA GLY A 237 21.71 0.99 29.49
C GLY A 237 21.79 2.47 29.12
N GLN A 238 21.51 2.81 27.87
CA GLN A 238 21.57 4.18 27.37
C GLN A 238 20.38 5.00 27.89
N ASN A 239 20.60 5.93 28.82
CA ASN A 239 19.51 6.68 29.45
C ASN A 239 19.09 7.88 28.58
N LEU A 240 17.84 7.88 28.11
CA LEU A 240 17.20 9.01 27.43
C LEU A 240 16.43 9.84 28.46
N THR A 241 16.86 11.08 28.65
CA THR A 241 16.28 12.06 29.56
C THR A 241 15.14 12.87 28.94
N GLY A 242 15.04 12.85 27.61
CA GLY A 242 14.02 13.52 26.80
C GLY A 242 14.39 14.93 26.36
N ALA A 243 15.65 15.34 26.54
CA ALA A 243 16.10 16.71 26.32
C ALA A 243 17.47 16.78 25.59
N GLY A 244 17.50 16.33 24.33
CA GLY A 244 18.67 16.48 23.45
C GLY A 244 19.76 15.42 23.67
N ASP A 245 19.35 14.20 24.01
CA ASP A 245 20.24 13.08 24.30
C ASP A 245 20.93 12.54 23.03
N THR A 246 21.84 11.58 23.21
CA THR A 246 22.43 10.81 22.12
C THR A 246 22.12 9.33 22.32
N LEU A 247 21.60 8.68 21.28
CA LEU A 247 21.38 7.23 21.26
C LEU A 247 22.37 6.59 20.29
N ILE A 248 23.19 5.67 20.81
CA ILE A 248 24.15 4.88 20.05
C ILE A 248 23.43 3.65 19.49
N VAL A 249 23.56 3.46 18.18
CA VAL A 249 22.93 2.41 17.40
C VAL A 249 23.95 1.70 16.51
N ALA A 250 23.58 0.56 15.95
CA ALA A 250 24.44 -0.23 15.06
C ALA A 250 24.81 0.57 13.80
N THR A 251 23.82 1.21 13.17
CA THR A 251 24.00 2.15 12.07
C THR A 251 22.86 3.16 12.02
N THR A 252 23.11 4.36 11.49
CA THR A 252 22.09 5.38 11.13
C THR A 252 21.95 5.52 9.61
N THR A 253 22.71 4.80 8.80
CA THR A 253 22.71 4.94 7.33
C THR A 253 21.36 4.77 6.66
N PRO A 254 20.45 3.88 7.10
CA PRO A 254 19.16 3.75 6.41
C PRO A 254 18.16 4.83 6.80
N PHE A 255 18.49 5.68 7.78
CA PHE A 255 17.65 6.77 8.25
C PHE A 255 18.03 8.07 7.55
N LEU A 256 17.04 8.92 7.34
CA LEU A 256 17.25 10.33 6.99
C LEU A 256 18.04 11.06 8.10
N SER A 257 18.55 12.25 7.80
CA SER A 257 19.39 13.03 8.72
C SER A 257 18.63 13.51 9.95
N THR A 258 17.31 13.61 9.85
CA THR A 258 16.38 13.89 10.95
C THR A 258 15.18 12.95 10.88
N GLY A 259 14.47 12.74 11.99
CA GLY A 259 13.31 11.86 11.96
C GLY A 259 12.77 11.48 13.33
N LYS A 260 11.87 10.49 13.32
CA LYS A 260 11.22 9.94 14.51
C LYS A 260 11.33 8.43 14.53
N PHE A 261 11.44 7.86 15.73
CA PHE A 261 11.53 6.42 15.91
C PHE A 261 10.84 5.95 17.20
N MET A 262 10.58 4.64 17.25
CA MET A 262 10.24 3.92 18.47
C MET A 262 11.33 2.92 18.83
N VAL A 263 11.53 2.72 20.13
CA VAL A 263 12.44 1.71 20.65
C VAL A 263 11.88 1.13 21.97
N PRO A 264 11.87 -0.19 22.18
CA PRO A 264 11.44 -0.78 23.45
C PRO A 264 12.24 -0.26 24.65
N GLY A 265 11.57 -0.10 25.80
CA GLY A 265 12.21 0.41 27.03
C GLY A 265 12.18 1.93 27.19
N VAL A 266 11.56 2.65 26.25
CA VAL A 266 11.27 4.09 26.35
C VAL A 266 9.77 4.35 26.40
N THR A 267 9.40 5.48 26.99
CA THR A 267 8.04 6.03 26.98
C THR A 267 8.02 7.27 26.11
N GLY A 268 7.04 7.36 25.20
CA GLY A 268 6.92 8.44 24.23
C GLY A 268 7.59 8.14 22.89
N THR A 269 7.35 9.00 21.91
CA THR A 269 7.99 8.95 20.58
C THR A 269 9.31 9.72 20.63
N CYS A 270 10.40 9.08 20.23
CA CYS A 270 11.69 9.74 20.13
C CYS A 270 11.79 10.51 18.82
N SER A 271 12.32 11.74 18.86
CA SER A 271 12.71 12.52 17.67
C SER A 271 14.21 12.79 17.74
N PHE A 272 14.91 12.80 16.60
CA PHE A 272 16.32 13.16 16.51
C PHE A 272 16.53 14.27 15.47
N THR A 273 17.55 15.11 15.69
CA THR A 273 17.81 16.30 14.86
C THR A 273 19.12 16.19 14.08
N GLY A 274 19.78 15.04 14.12
CA GLY A 274 21.01 14.80 13.41
C GLY A 274 21.56 13.41 13.67
N THR A 275 22.44 12.96 12.79
CA THR A 275 23.22 11.72 12.93
C THR A 275 24.71 12.03 13.03
N SER A 276 25.48 11.23 13.78
CA SER A 276 26.94 11.38 13.89
C SER A 276 27.66 10.04 13.74
N ASP A 277 28.80 10.05 13.06
CA ASP A 277 29.70 8.90 12.87
C ASP A 277 28.97 7.62 12.39
N ARG A 278 27.85 7.77 11.67
CA ARG A 278 26.96 6.70 11.20
C ARG A 278 26.39 5.78 12.30
N THR A 279 26.58 6.08 13.59
CA THR A 279 26.27 5.15 14.70
C THR A 279 25.53 5.83 15.84
N LYS A 280 25.14 7.09 15.67
CA LYS A 280 24.53 7.89 16.73
C LYS A 280 23.39 8.73 16.20
N PHE A 281 22.23 8.61 16.81
CA PHE A 281 21.20 9.64 16.76
C PHE A 281 21.53 10.72 17.79
N THR A 282 21.54 11.99 17.36
CA THR A 282 21.86 13.15 18.19
C THR A 282 20.64 14.07 18.33
N GLY A 283 20.60 14.85 19.42
CA GLY A 283 19.45 15.71 19.71
C GLY A 283 18.18 14.92 20.03
N VAL A 284 18.31 13.70 20.56
CA VAL A 284 17.18 12.81 20.86
C VAL A 284 16.30 13.45 21.94
N SER A 285 15.02 13.63 21.63
CA SER A 285 14.05 14.28 22.53
C SER A 285 12.65 13.68 22.38
N GLY A 286 11.71 14.07 23.23
CA GLY A 286 10.31 13.63 23.19
C GLY A 286 10.03 12.26 23.81
N CYS A 287 11.06 11.51 24.19
CA CYS A 287 10.94 10.21 24.85
C CYS A 287 11.86 10.11 26.07
N THR A 288 11.49 9.27 27.04
CA THR A 288 12.29 9.03 28.25
C THR A 288 12.39 7.54 28.55
N GLY A 289 13.52 7.09 29.10
CA GLY A 289 13.68 5.68 29.49
C GLY A 289 15.07 5.15 29.19
N THR A 290 15.20 3.83 29.19
CA THR A 290 16.50 3.17 29.00
C THR A 290 16.30 1.97 28.10
N PRO A 291 16.43 2.15 26.77
CA PRO A 291 16.37 1.02 25.86
C PRO A 291 17.48 0.01 26.15
N ALA A 292 17.16 -1.26 25.95
CA ALA A 292 18.12 -2.35 26.11
C ALA A 292 19.07 -2.42 24.91
N ASP A 293 20.25 -3.00 25.13
CA ASP A 293 21.16 -3.36 24.04
C ASP A 293 20.46 -4.33 23.07
N GLY A 294 20.68 -4.14 21.76
CA GLY A 294 20.01 -4.91 20.72
C GLY A 294 18.51 -4.62 20.55
N ALA A 295 17.93 -3.67 21.30
CA ALA A 295 16.54 -3.27 21.10
C ALA A 295 16.36 -2.68 19.70
N ALA A 296 15.35 -3.14 18.96
CA ALA A 296 15.04 -2.62 17.63
C ALA A 296 14.61 -1.16 17.71
N VAL A 297 15.27 -0.32 16.92
CA VAL A 297 14.91 1.07 16.67
C VAL A 297 14.26 1.11 15.30
N ALA A 298 12.94 1.31 15.28
CA ALA A 298 12.17 1.37 14.04
C ALA A 298 11.80 2.82 13.72
N SER A 299 12.06 3.24 12.48
CA SER A 299 11.54 4.50 11.97
C SER A 299 10.02 4.53 12.10
N LEU A 300 9.48 5.70 12.41
CA LEU A 300 8.03 5.95 12.36
C LEU A 300 7.55 6.42 10.97
N GLY A 301 8.40 6.23 9.96
CA GLY A 301 8.13 6.60 8.58
C GLY A 301 8.75 7.93 8.19
N ILE A 302 8.73 8.18 6.89
CA ILE A 302 9.29 9.38 6.26
C ILE A 302 8.37 10.57 6.56
N LEU A 303 8.93 11.70 6.96
CA LEU A 303 8.18 12.93 7.21
C LEU A 303 8.75 14.07 6.36
N GLU A 304 8.13 14.29 5.20
CA GLU A 304 8.40 15.45 4.36
C GLU A 304 7.59 16.64 4.88
N ASN A 305 8.26 17.60 5.51
CA ASN A 305 7.65 18.80 6.11
C ASN A 305 7.77 20.06 5.22
N GLY A 306 8.14 19.88 3.96
CA GLY A 306 8.22 20.91 2.94
C GLY A 306 9.60 21.54 2.80
N SER A 307 9.96 21.90 1.57
CA SER A 307 11.33 22.29 1.19
C SER A 307 11.77 23.67 1.70
N GLY A 308 11.96 23.85 3.01
CA GLY A 308 12.78 24.89 3.68
C GLY A 308 12.76 26.37 3.21
N LYS A 309 11.82 26.83 2.37
CA LYS A 309 11.86 28.16 1.70
C LYS A 309 10.48 28.76 1.41
N GLY A 310 9.68 29.03 2.46
CA GLY A 310 8.46 29.84 2.40
C GLY A 310 7.15 29.06 2.68
N ILE A 311 6.03 29.79 2.69
CA ILE A 311 4.62 29.52 3.12
C ILE A 311 3.88 28.24 2.66
N ASN A 312 4.60 27.20 2.21
CA ASN A 312 4.34 25.75 2.31
C ASN A 312 4.05 24.98 0.98
N HIS A 313 4.85 23.93 0.74
CA HIS A 313 4.75 22.92 -0.33
C HIS A 313 5.27 21.58 0.22
N ALA A 314 4.68 20.42 -0.10
CA ALA A 314 5.21 19.08 0.20
C ALA A 314 5.05 18.15 -1.02
N ALA A 315 5.95 17.18 -1.21
CA ALA A 315 5.85 16.18 -2.27
C ALA A 315 6.62 14.91 -1.87
N LEU A 316 6.03 13.72 -1.98
CA LEU A 316 6.71 12.46 -1.70
C LEU A 316 6.40 11.42 -2.81
N GLN A 317 7.42 10.81 -3.41
CA GLN A 317 7.25 9.69 -4.34
C GLN A 317 8.05 8.49 -3.81
N LEU A 318 7.39 7.37 -3.51
CA LEU A 318 8.00 6.18 -2.91
C LEU A 318 7.76 4.92 -3.74
N ILE A 319 8.84 4.21 -4.08
CA ILE A 319 8.83 2.98 -4.87
C ILE A 319 9.52 1.91 -4.03
N TYR A 320 8.74 0.94 -3.55
CA TYR A 320 9.22 -0.16 -2.74
C TYR A 320 8.93 -1.46 -3.46
N SER A 321 9.92 -2.35 -3.52
CA SER A 321 9.80 -3.62 -4.21
C SER A 321 10.38 -4.76 -3.39
N ALA A 322 9.63 -5.84 -3.22
CA ALA A 322 10.13 -7.08 -2.64
C ALA A 322 9.80 -8.21 -3.62
N THR A 323 10.82 -8.85 -4.17
CA THR A 323 10.64 -9.85 -5.22
C THR A 323 11.38 -11.13 -4.90
N ILE A 324 10.70 -12.26 -5.08
CA ILE A 324 11.29 -13.59 -5.12
C ILE A 324 10.88 -14.23 -6.44
N ASP A 325 11.88 -14.45 -7.29
CA ASP A 325 11.72 -15.00 -8.61
C ASP A 325 12.42 -16.35 -8.73
N VAL A 326 11.63 -17.43 -8.72
CA VAL A 326 12.12 -18.78 -9.01
C VAL A 326 11.64 -19.17 -10.39
N HIS A 327 12.56 -19.22 -11.36
CA HIS A 327 12.27 -19.39 -12.78
C HIS A 327 13.27 -20.30 -13.49
N GLY A 328 13.14 -20.42 -14.82
CA GLY A 328 13.91 -21.37 -15.61
C GLY A 328 13.64 -22.82 -15.17
N ALA A 329 14.68 -23.65 -15.13
CA ALA A 329 14.58 -25.04 -14.66
C ALA A 329 14.94 -25.20 -13.17
N SER A 330 14.70 -24.18 -12.35
CA SER A 330 15.13 -24.16 -10.94
C SER A 330 14.48 -25.26 -10.09
N THR A 331 15.23 -25.91 -9.21
CA THR A 331 14.70 -26.94 -8.29
C THR A 331 15.06 -26.62 -6.85
N ILE A 332 14.06 -26.59 -5.97
CA ILE A 332 14.23 -26.46 -4.52
C ILE A 332 13.88 -27.81 -3.90
N SER A 333 14.82 -28.45 -3.19
CA SER A 333 14.62 -29.71 -2.49
C SER A 333 14.90 -29.55 -1.00
N ALA A 334 13.88 -29.78 -0.16
CA ALA A 334 13.97 -29.64 1.28
C ALA A 334 13.48 -30.88 2.02
N THR A 335 14.03 -31.16 3.20
CA THR A 335 13.49 -32.21 4.11
C THR A 335 12.58 -31.63 5.19
N GLY A 336 12.61 -30.32 5.40
CA GLY A 336 11.73 -29.51 6.22
C GLY A 336 11.02 -28.45 5.38
N ASP A 337 10.71 -27.30 5.96
CA ASP A 337 9.81 -26.33 5.33
C ASP A 337 10.50 -25.49 4.26
N VAL A 338 9.71 -25.04 3.26
CA VAL A 338 10.14 -24.10 2.22
C VAL A 338 9.25 -22.85 2.28
N THR A 339 9.88 -21.68 2.44
CA THR A 339 9.20 -20.39 2.47
C THR A 339 9.75 -19.48 1.38
N LEU A 340 8.85 -18.92 0.56
CA LEU A 340 9.09 -17.77 -0.32
C LEU A 340 8.20 -16.65 0.21
N SER A 341 8.78 -15.62 0.85
CA SER A 341 8.01 -14.52 1.44
C SER A 341 8.49 -13.16 0.96
N SER A 342 7.66 -12.45 0.20
CA SER A 342 7.89 -11.06 -0.20
C SER A 342 7.01 -10.10 0.60
N THR A 343 7.62 -9.10 1.24
CA THR A 343 6.89 -8.13 2.07
C THR A 343 7.29 -6.69 1.77
N VAL A 344 6.31 -5.82 1.54
CA VAL A 344 6.52 -4.37 1.48
C VAL A 344 5.75 -3.69 2.61
N GLY A 345 6.43 -2.81 3.36
CA GLY A 345 5.84 -2.06 4.46
C GLY A 345 6.26 -0.59 4.45
N VAL A 346 5.34 0.31 4.11
CA VAL A 346 5.66 1.75 3.94
C VAL A 346 4.76 2.62 4.81
N VAL A 347 5.39 3.47 5.61
CA VAL A 347 4.77 4.54 6.39
C VAL A 347 5.40 5.85 5.95
N ALA A 348 4.57 6.81 5.56
CA ALA A 348 5.07 8.12 5.16
C ALA A 348 4.03 9.22 5.37
N THR A 349 4.52 10.44 5.58
CA THR A 349 3.72 11.63 5.74
C THR A 349 4.27 12.77 4.89
N ALA A 350 3.46 13.28 3.95
CA ALA A 350 3.71 14.53 3.25
C ALA A 350 2.91 15.65 3.91
N ASN A 351 3.58 16.57 4.61
CA ASN A 351 2.95 17.59 5.44
C ASN A 351 3.38 19.00 5.04
N SER A 352 2.45 19.79 4.52
CA SER A 352 2.65 21.21 4.21
C SER A 352 1.96 22.15 5.20
N ALA A 353 1.73 21.71 6.45
CA ALA A 353 1.26 22.59 7.52
C ALA A 353 2.39 23.48 8.04
N GLY A 354 2.11 24.75 8.35
CA GLY A 354 3.12 25.65 8.93
C GLY A 354 3.49 25.26 10.37
N LEU A 355 4.72 25.54 10.80
CA LEU A 355 5.18 25.24 12.17
C LEU A 355 4.83 26.38 13.13
N ASP A 356 3.79 26.21 13.94
CA ASP A 356 3.40 27.18 14.98
C ASP A 356 4.20 26.98 16.27
N LYS A 357 4.96 27.99 16.69
CA LYS A 357 5.72 27.99 17.96
C LYS A 357 5.02 28.76 19.08
N GLY A 358 3.79 29.22 18.87
CA GLY A 358 3.04 29.97 19.86
C GLY A 358 3.57 31.40 20.05
N THR A 359 3.54 31.94 21.26
CA THR A 359 3.98 33.32 21.53
C THR A 359 5.49 33.47 21.38
N TRP A 360 5.92 34.47 20.61
CA TRP A 360 7.34 34.84 20.49
C TRP A 360 7.94 35.16 21.85
N THR A 361 9.12 34.63 22.11
CA THR A 361 9.85 34.75 23.37
C THR A 361 11.24 35.32 23.09
N SER A 362 11.55 36.47 23.69
CA SER A 362 12.86 37.11 23.56
C SER A 362 13.98 36.20 24.06
N GLY A 363 15.09 36.15 23.32
CA GLY A 363 16.27 35.33 23.61
C GLY A 363 16.12 33.86 23.20
N THR A 364 15.01 33.50 22.56
CA THR A 364 14.79 32.17 21.98
C THR A 364 15.24 32.16 20.51
N ASP A 365 15.68 31.00 20.07
CA ASP A 365 16.07 30.76 18.69
C ASP A 365 14.86 30.28 17.89
N TYR A 366 14.71 30.77 16.66
CA TYR A 366 13.62 30.41 15.76
C TYR A 366 14.21 30.01 14.43
N ASP A 367 13.81 28.87 13.89
CA ASP A 367 14.29 28.42 12.59
C ASP A 367 13.52 29.15 11.49
N LYS A 368 14.13 29.29 10.32
CA LYS A 368 13.43 29.82 9.15
C LYS A 368 12.11 29.09 8.91
N GLY A 369 11.02 29.83 8.78
CA GLY A 369 9.67 29.29 8.56
C GLY A 369 8.85 29.11 9.84
N ASP A 370 9.46 29.20 11.02
CA ASP A 370 8.72 29.21 12.28
C ASP A 370 7.73 30.37 12.31
N VAL A 371 6.48 30.05 12.67
CA VAL A 371 5.42 31.03 12.87
C VAL A 371 5.25 31.28 14.37
N VAL A 372 5.36 32.54 14.77
CA VAL A 372 5.14 32.99 16.15
C VAL A 372 4.06 34.05 16.23
N THR A 373 3.44 34.19 17.39
CA THR A 373 2.59 35.34 17.74
C THR A 373 3.43 36.39 18.46
N ASP A 374 3.59 37.57 17.89
CA ASP A 374 4.30 38.67 18.55
C ASP A 374 3.43 39.26 19.67
N PRO A 375 3.88 39.24 20.94
CA PRO A 375 3.14 39.83 22.05
C PRO A 375 3.01 41.37 21.96
N ALA A 376 3.79 42.04 21.12
CA ALA A 376 3.79 43.51 20.96
C ALA A 376 2.55 44.03 20.23
N ASP A 377 2.09 43.32 19.20
CA ASP A 377 0.95 43.70 18.37
C ASP A 377 -0.11 42.60 18.19
N ASN A 378 0.11 41.42 18.80
CA ASN A 378 -0.69 40.21 18.67
C ASN A 378 -0.84 39.69 17.23
N LYS A 379 0.05 40.09 16.32
CA LYS A 379 0.09 39.55 14.96
C LYS A 379 0.98 38.32 14.89
N ARG A 380 0.80 37.55 13.82
CA ARG A 380 1.61 36.38 13.54
C ARG A 380 2.67 36.70 12.50
N TYR A 381 3.86 36.19 12.73
CA TYR A 381 5.01 36.43 11.86
C TYR A 381 5.72 35.12 11.56
N ALA A 382 6.13 34.94 10.31
CA ALA A 382 6.98 33.85 9.88
C ALA A 382 8.44 34.31 9.80
N ALA A 383 9.35 33.52 10.35
CA ALA A 383 10.78 33.77 10.25
C ALA A 383 11.26 33.60 8.78
N LYS A 384 11.99 34.57 8.24
CA LYS A 384 12.54 34.56 6.88
C LYS A 384 13.86 33.80 6.77
N ASN A 385 14.59 33.70 7.88
CA ASN A 385 15.88 33.04 8.05
C ASN A 385 15.94 32.46 9.47
N ASP A 386 16.94 31.63 9.77
CA ASP A 386 17.20 31.20 11.15
C ASP A 386 17.55 32.45 11.99
N VAL A 387 16.82 32.63 13.08
CA VAL A 387 16.89 33.79 13.97
C VAL A 387 17.51 33.35 15.29
N HIS A 388 18.79 33.67 15.46
CA HIS A 388 19.60 33.19 16.58
C HIS A 388 20.40 34.33 17.23
N PRO A 389 20.44 34.43 18.57
CA PRO A 389 19.26 34.57 19.43
C PRO A 389 18.56 35.93 19.19
N SER A 390 17.24 35.91 19.03
CA SER A 390 16.49 37.13 18.74
C SER A 390 16.22 37.95 20.01
N THR A 391 16.59 39.22 20.04
CA THR A 391 16.20 40.16 21.10
C THR A 391 15.23 41.24 20.61
N MET A 392 14.94 41.28 19.30
CA MET A 392 14.00 42.21 18.68
C MET A 392 12.70 41.47 18.38
N SER A 393 11.56 42.05 18.77
CA SER A 393 10.26 41.43 18.50
C SER A 393 9.98 41.40 16.98
N PRO A 394 9.25 40.40 16.48
CA PRO A 394 8.95 40.25 15.06
C PRO A 394 8.41 41.51 14.37
N SER A 395 7.51 42.25 15.02
CA SER A 395 6.91 43.50 14.53
C SER A 395 7.92 44.63 14.34
N GLY A 396 9.06 44.55 15.03
CA GLY A 396 10.17 45.49 14.93
C GLY A 396 11.27 45.06 13.96
N ASP A 397 11.25 43.80 13.49
CA ASP A 397 12.33 43.18 12.73
C ASP A 397 11.85 42.64 11.38
N SER A 398 11.44 43.55 10.50
CA SER A 398 11.05 43.22 9.12
C SER A 398 12.16 42.58 8.26
N THR A 399 13.40 42.50 8.76
CA THR A 399 14.51 41.83 8.06
C THR A 399 14.39 40.32 8.23
N ASN A 400 14.08 39.87 9.45
CA ASN A 400 13.99 38.45 9.80
C ASN A 400 12.56 37.94 9.87
N TRP A 401 11.55 38.80 9.86
CA TRP A 401 10.15 38.41 10.03
C TRP A 401 9.25 39.00 8.94
N ASP A 402 8.34 38.18 8.40
CA ASP A 402 7.26 38.61 7.51
C ASP A 402 5.91 38.42 8.18
N ASP A 403 5.00 39.39 8.00
CA ASP A 403 3.60 39.26 8.42
C ASP A 403 2.93 38.17 7.58
N VAL A 404 2.39 37.14 8.26
CA VAL A 404 1.73 36.00 7.59
C VAL A 404 0.47 36.42 6.80
N ASP A 405 -0.01 37.65 7.00
CA ASP A 405 -1.15 38.22 6.28
C ASP A 405 -0.91 38.57 4.80
N SER A 406 0.34 38.48 4.33
CA SER A 406 0.78 38.98 3.01
C SER A 406 0.99 37.92 1.93
N LYS A 407 0.57 36.67 2.18
CA LYS A 407 1.17 35.47 1.58
C LYS A 407 0.17 34.29 1.51
N ASP A 408 0.15 33.55 0.38
CA ASP A 408 -0.70 32.36 0.17
C ASP A 408 -0.02 31.06 0.66
N SER A 409 -0.76 30.19 1.36
CA SER A 409 -0.20 28.94 1.92
C SER A 409 -0.82 27.65 1.37
N SER A 410 0.06 26.67 1.10
CA SER A 410 -0.08 25.21 0.98
C SER A 410 -0.10 24.56 -0.42
N VAL A 411 0.51 23.37 -0.47
CA VAL A 411 0.43 22.33 -1.52
C VAL A 411 0.99 21.04 -0.89
N THR A 412 0.41 19.88 -1.13
CA THR A 412 1.02 18.58 -0.80
C THR A 412 0.83 17.59 -1.95
N ALA A 413 1.71 16.60 -2.08
CA ALA A 413 1.64 15.56 -3.10
C ALA A 413 2.21 14.25 -2.55
N ALA A 414 1.57 13.11 -2.85
CA ALA A 414 2.09 11.79 -2.52
C ALA A 414 1.87 10.83 -3.69
N GLN A 415 2.87 10.03 -4.06
CA GLN A 415 2.75 8.93 -5.02
C GLN A 415 3.48 7.71 -4.48
N VAL A 416 2.82 6.55 -4.34
CA VAL A 416 3.49 5.33 -3.86
C VAL A 416 3.24 4.18 -4.82
N ALA A 417 4.30 3.48 -5.24
CA ALA A 417 4.25 2.25 -6.02
C ALA A 417 4.90 1.11 -5.22
N ALA A 418 4.09 0.30 -4.55
CA ALA A 418 4.56 -0.81 -3.72
C ALA A 418 4.26 -2.14 -4.40
N THR A 419 5.29 -2.96 -4.62
CA THR A 419 5.17 -4.28 -5.23
C THR A 419 5.77 -5.35 -4.33
N ALA A 420 4.98 -6.32 -3.91
CA ALA A 420 5.49 -7.54 -3.30
C ALA A 420 5.11 -8.73 -4.20
N LYS A 421 6.09 -9.50 -4.62
CA LYS A 421 5.87 -10.58 -5.58
C LYS A 421 6.71 -11.82 -5.27
N SER A 422 6.05 -12.94 -5.03
CA SER A 422 6.69 -14.25 -4.92
C SER A 422 6.16 -15.18 -6.01
N GLN A 423 7.03 -15.72 -6.85
CA GLN A 423 6.63 -16.57 -7.98
C GLN A 423 7.44 -17.87 -8.09
N LEU A 424 6.77 -18.91 -8.59
CA LEU A 424 7.36 -20.18 -9.04
C LEU A 424 6.93 -20.44 -10.49
N SER A 425 7.84 -20.24 -11.43
CA SER A 425 7.54 -20.10 -12.87
C SER A 425 8.34 -21.03 -13.79
N ASP A 426 8.08 -20.99 -15.10
CA ASP A 426 8.76 -21.79 -16.12
C ASP A 426 8.78 -23.30 -15.84
N MET A 427 9.93 -23.95 -15.71
CA MET A 427 10.05 -25.38 -15.42
C MET A 427 10.45 -25.63 -13.96
N SER A 428 10.30 -24.62 -13.10
CA SER A 428 10.77 -24.70 -11.72
C SER A 428 9.91 -25.60 -10.83
N SER A 429 10.49 -26.16 -9.77
CA SER A 429 9.76 -27.05 -8.86
C SER A 429 10.27 -27.00 -7.41
N ILE A 430 9.37 -27.31 -6.48
CA ILE A 430 9.66 -27.44 -5.04
C ILE A 430 9.29 -28.85 -4.59
N ALA A 431 10.22 -29.55 -3.94
CA ALA A 431 10.01 -30.88 -3.37
C ALA A 431 10.36 -30.91 -1.88
N THR A 432 9.34 -31.05 -1.02
CA THR A 432 9.44 -31.28 0.43
C THR A 432 8.32 -32.18 0.96
N PRO A 433 8.38 -33.50 0.73
CA PRO A 433 7.25 -34.40 1.01
C PRO A 433 6.75 -34.40 2.47
N THR A 434 7.59 -33.98 3.43
CA THR A 434 7.26 -33.89 4.85
C THR A 434 7.09 -32.46 5.38
N GLY A 435 7.56 -31.45 4.65
CA GLY A 435 7.51 -30.04 5.04
C GLY A 435 6.37 -29.29 4.37
N ILE A 436 6.11 -28.08 4.86
CA ILE A 436 5.13 -27.17 4.25
C ILE A 436 5.80 -26.27 3.21
N VAL A 437 5.05 -25.89 2.18
CA VAL A 437 5.45 -24.86 1.22
C VAL A 437 4.56 -23.63 1.41
N GLN A 438 5.19 -22.47 1.64
CA GLN A 438 4.51 -21.18 1.71
C GLN A 438 5.08 -20.25 0.64
N ILE A 439 4.22 -19.73 -0.23
CA ILE A 439 4.53 -18.70 -1.22
C ILE A 439 3.65 -17.50 -0.88
N THR A 440 4.23 -16.47 -0.29
CA THR A 440 3.47 -15.38 0.31
C THR A 440 3.93 -14.01 -0.15
N SER A 441 2.97 -13.14 -0.41
CA SER A 441 3.16 -11.73 -0.69
C SER A 441 2.32 -10.87 0.26
N ALA A 442 2.89 -9.79 0.77
CA ALA A 442 2.18 -8.83 1.61
C ALA A 442 2.59 -7.38 1.31
N VAL A 443 1.61 -6.51 1.13
CA VAL A 443 1.82 -5.05 0.98
C VAL A 443 1.05 -4.33 2.06
N THR A 444 1.74 -3.52 2.86
CA THR A 444 1.11 -2.59 3.81
C THR A 444 1.57 -1.17 3.54
N THR A 445 0.63 -0.25 3.35
CA THR A 445 0.94 1.18 3.20
C THR A 445 0.16 2.02 4.20
N ASN A 446 0.80 3.05 4.75
CA ASN A 446 0.19 4.05 5.64
C ASN A 446 0.71 5.44 5.25
N ILE A 447 0.00 6.07 4.31
CA ILE A 447 0.42 7.30 3.63
C ILE A 447 -0.47 8.46 4.05
N THR A 448 0.08 9.42 4.77
CA THR A 448 -0.66 10.60 5.21
C THR A 448 -0.27 11.82 4.36
N SER A 449 -1.24 12.54 3.80
CA SER A 449 -1.01 13.76 3.01
C SER A 449 -1.78 14.94 3.57
N ILE A 450 -1.09 15.97 4.07
CA ILE A 450 -1.68 17.11 4.77
C ILE A 450 -1.27 18.40 4.08
N ALA A 451 -2.25 19.20 3.65
CA ALA A 451 -2.08 20.60 3.31
C ALA A 451 -2.96 21.46 4.21
N ASP A 452 -2.36 22.14 5.18
CA ASP A 452 -3.08 22.99 6.14
C ASP A 452 -2.59 24.45 6.09
N SER A 453 -3.44 25.32 5.56
CA SER A 453 -3.19 26.75 5.43
C SER A 453 -3.69 27.58 6.63
N SER A 454 -4.10 26.95 7.74
CA SER A 454 -4.75 27.63 8.88
C SER A 454 -3.91 28.71 9.56
N LEU A 455 -2.58 28.69 9.38
CA LEU A 455 -1.68 29.69 9.94
C LEU A 455 -1.47 30.92 9.03
N ALA A 456 -1.89 30.85 7.77
CA ALA A 456 -1.71 31.93 6.80
C ALA A 456 -2.86 32.92 6.80
N GLY A 457 -2.63 34.16 6.38
CA GLY A 457 -3.70 35.15 6.25
C GLY A 457 -4.44 35.16 4.91
N SER A 458 -4.08 34.29 3.96
CA SER A 458 -4.76 34.00 2.69
C SER A 458 -4.22 32.67 2.13
N GLY A 459 -4.95 31.99 1.26
CA GLY A 459 -4.45 30.82 0.52
C GLY A 459 -5.30 29.56 0.67
N ALA A 460 -5.00 28.59 -0.19
CA ALA A 460 -5.78 27.37 -0.39
C ALA A 460 -5.05 26.11 0.08
N GLY A 461 -5.79 25.19 0.72
CA GLY A 461 -5.35 23.87 1.14
C GLY A 461 -5.39 22.84 0.01
N ILE A 462 -4.29 22.49 -0.66
CA ILE A 462 -4.33 21.53 -1.79
C ILE A 462 -3.54 20.25 -1.50
N SER A 463 -4.20 19.10 -1.55
CA SER A 463 -3.63 17.78 -1.25
C SER A 463 -4.01 16.70 -2.25
N VAL A 464 -3.02 15.95 -2.74
CA VAL A 464 -3.21 14.84 -3.70
C VAL A 464 -2.36 13.64 -3.31
N ALA A 465 -2.98 12.47 -3.18
CA ALA A 465 -2.30 11.19 -2.97
C ALA A 465 -2.71 10.16 -4.04
N VAL A 466 -1.74 9.49 -4.66
CA VAL A 466 -1.94 8.43 -5.65
C VAL A 466 -1.19 7.18 -5.21
N LEU A 467 -1.91 6.09 -4.97
CA LEU A 467 -1.33 4.81 -4.56
C LEU A 467 -1.57 3.76 -5.64
N THR A 468 -0.50 3.09 -6.07
CA THR A 468 -0.56 1.87 -6.88
C THR A 468 0.12 0.75 -6.09
N THR A 469 -0.65 -0.29 -5.75
CA THR A 469 -0.14 -1.40 -4.94
C THR A 469 -0.41 -2.72 -5.62
N ASP A 470 0.61 -3.57 -5.63
CA ASP A 470 0.55 -4.90 -6.24
C ASP A 470 1.12 -5.95 -5.29
N SER A 471 0.28 -6.90 -4.90
CA SER A 471 0.66 -8.04 -4.08
C SER A 471 0.30 -9.31 -4.86
N GLU A 472 1.32 -10.02 -5.36
CA GLU A 472 1.11 -11.25 -6.12
C GLU A 472 1.90 -12.42 -5.52
N ALA A 473 1.22 -13.55 -5.34
CA ALA A 473 1.84 -14.83 -5.03
C ALA A 473 1.29 -15.88 -5.99
N PHE A 474 2.14 -16.58 -6.74
CA PHE A 474 1.61 -17.54 -7.71
C PHE A 474 2.55 -18.67 -8.10
N VAL A 475 1.93 -19.69 -8.69
CA VAL A 475 2.59 -20.81 -9.36
C VAL A 475 2.12 -20.86 -10.81
N ASP A 476 2.97 -20.45 -11.73
CA ASP A 476 2.79 -20.58 -13.19
C ASP A 476 3.80 -21.56 -13.81
N SER A 477 4.52 -22.30 -12.98
CA SER A 477 5.39 -23.38 -13.41
C SER A 477 4.65 -24.43 -14.24
N SER A 478 5.26 -24.70 -15.38
CA SER A 478 5.00 -25.75 -16.37
C SER A 478 5.78 -27.05 -16.07
N ALA A 479 6.42 -27.19 -14.90
CA ALA A 479 6.94 -28.48 -14.46
C ALA A 479 5.82 -29.52 -14.36
N ALA A 480 6.12 -30.81 -14.60
CA ALA A 480 5.11 -31.87 -14.46
C ALA A 480 4.57 -31.97 -13.03
N THR A 481 5.42 -31.70 -12.04
CA THR A 481 5.08 -31.61 -10.62
C THR A 481 5.68 -30.32 -10.05
N PRO A 482 5.00 -29.17 -10.14
CA PRO A 482 5.55 -27.90 -9.62
C PRO A 482 5.78 -27.92 -8.11
N VAL A 483 4.91 -28.60 -7.36
CA VAL A 483 4.99 -28.70 -5.90
C VAL A 483 4.71 -30.13 -5.45
N ASP A 484 5.56 -30.66 -4.58
CA ASP A 484 5.35 -31.90 -3.80
C ASP A 484 5.60 -31.60 -2.31
N ALA A 485 4.56 -31.59 -1.47
CA ALA A 485 4.68 -31.12 -0.08
C ALA A 485 3.74 -31.79 0.95
N ALA A 486 3.89 -31.47 2.23
CA ALA A 486 2.88 -31.79 3.24
C ALA A 486 1.64 -30.88 3.10
N SER A 487 1.83 -29.58 2.87
CA SER A 487 0.75 -28.63 2.53
C SER A 487 1.30 -27.49 1.69
N LEU A 488 0.42 -26.80 0.96
CA LEU A 488 0.77 -25.64 0.15
C LEU A 488 -0.11 -24.46 0.53
N THR A 489 0.52 -23.32 0.79
CA THR A 489 -0.16 -22.02 0.89
C THR A 489 0.42 -21.08 -0.16
N VAL A 490 -0.43 -20.55 -1.03
CA VAL A 490 -0.14 -19.42 -1.91
C VAL A 490 -1.02 -18.26 -1.45
N SER A 491 -0.41 -17.19 -0.94
CA SER A 491 -1.17 -16.12 -0.27
C SER A 491 -0.67 -14.74 -0.67
N ALA A 492 -1.56 -13.85 -1.07
CA ALA A 492 -1.28 -12.44 -1.29
C ALA A 492 -2.19 -11.58 -0.42
N THR A 493 -1.65 -10.54 0.20
CA THR A 493 -2.42 -9.65 1.09
C THR A 493 -2.07 -8.19 0.89
N THR A 494 -3.07 -7.31 1.05
CA THR A 494 -2.88 -5.87 0.96
C THR A 494 -3.67 -5.14 2.04
N ASP A 495 -3.01 -4.27 2.82
CA ASP A 495 -3.62 -3.33 3.77
C ASP A 495 -3.12 -1.90 3.49
N ASN A 496 -3.95 -1.07 2.85
CA ASN A 496 -3.58 0.30 2.51
C ASN A 496 -4.36 1.31 3.34
N THR A 497 -3.66 2.31 3.86
CA THR A 497 -4.23 3.47 4.52
C THR A 497 -3.71 4.75 3.86
N ALA A 498 -4.60 5.64 3.44
CA ALA A 498 -4.23 6.88 2.74
C ALA A 498 -5.08 8.10 3.12
N PRO A 499 -4.95 8.65 4.34
CA PRO A 499 -5.63 9.89 4.70
C PRO A 499 -5.03 11.11 3.97
N THR A 500 -5.90 11.89 3.33
CA THR A 500 -5.55 13.07 2.53
C THR A 500 -6.38 14.27 2.98
N THR A 501 -5.75 15.36 3.39
CA THR A 501 -6.42 16.55 3.92
C THR A 501 -5.96 17.82 3.21
N GLY A 502 -6.89 18.66 2.78
CA GLY A 502 -6.65 20.02 2.29
C GLY A 502 -7.49 21.01 3.07
N LYS A 503 -6.87 22.00 3.72
CA LYS A 503 -7.55 22.99 4.56
C LYS A 503 -7.15 24.42 4.22
N ALA A 504 -8.14 25.27 4.01
CA ALA A 504 -7.97 26.67 3.64
C ALA A 504 -7.48 27.55 4.80
N SER A 505 -6.99 28.74 4.45
CA SER A 505 -6.64 29.78 5.41
C SER A 505 -7.88 30.47 6.00
N PRO A 506 -7.76 31.10 7.19
CA PRO A 506 -8.85 31.84 7.82
C PRO A 506 -9.44 33.00 7.02
N ARG A 507 -8.88 33.40 5.88
CA ARG A 507 -9.46 34.47 5.05
C ARG A 507 -9.80 34.00 3.64
N GLY A 508 -9.78 32.68 3.41
CA GLY A 508 -9.99 32.09 2.10
C GLY A 508 -8.92 32.49 1.08
N ALA A 509 -9.19 32.26 -0.20
CA ALA A 509 -8.31 32.69 -1.28
C ALA A 509 -8.64 34.13 -1.71
N ARG A 510 -7.65 35.03 -1.74
CA ARG A 510 -7.83 36.44 -2.12
C ARG A 510 -7.65 36.72 -3.63
N GLY A 511 -7.24 35.72 -4.41
CA GLY A 511 -7.06 35.75 -5.86
C GLY A 511 -6.31 34.49 -6.36
N ASN A 512 -6.26 34.30 -7.68
CA ASN A 512 -5.33 33.37 -8.32
C ASN A 512 -4.35 34.17 -9.20
N ASP A 513 -3.12 33.68 -9.36
CA ASP A 513 -2.15 34.27 -10.31
C ASP A 513 -2.58 34.10 -11.78
N GLU A 514 -3.47 33.14 -12.08
CA GLU A 514 -3.99 32.83 -13.43
C GLU A 514 -5.42 32.23 -13.33
N SER A 515 -6.26 32.36 -14.37
CA SER A 515 -7.62 31.77 -14.36
C SER A 515 -7.58 30.24 -14.20
N ALA A 516 -8.53 29.67 -13.44
CA ALA A 516 -8.65 28.21 -13.27
C ALA A 516 -8.91 27.49 -14.61
N ASN A 517 -9.46 28.20 -15.61
CA ASN A 517 -9.80 27.69 -16.93
C ASN A 517 -8.72 27.91 -18.00
N SER A 518 -7.53 28.40 -17.65
CA SER A 518 -6.43 28.53 -18.61
C SER A 518 -6.05 27.18 -19.21
N SER A 519 -5.47 27.19 -20.41
CA SER A 519 -5.06 25.98 -21.14
C SER A 519 -3.99 25.14 -20.43
N HIS A 520 -3.41 25.64 -19.35
CA HIS A 520 -2.38 24.97 -18.55
C HIS A 520 -2.89 24.57 -17.16
N ARG A 521 -4.19 24.79 -16.89
CA ARG A 521 -4.89 24.38 -15.66
C ARG A 521 -6.07 23.48 -16.05
N ALA A 522 -7.31 23.84 -15.72
CA ALA A 522 -8.47 23.03 -16.05
C ALA A 522 -8.90 23.11 -17.53
N ASN A 523 -8.19 23.84 -18.40
CA ASN A 523 -8.43 23.91 -19.86
C ASN A 523 -9.92 24.11 -20.24
N GLY A 524 -10.59 25.03 -19.54
CA GLY A 524 -12.00 25.30 -19.76
C GLY A 524 -13.02 24.40 -19.04
N ASN A 525 -12.56 23.47 -18.20
CA ASN A 525 -13.40 22.49 -17.48
C ASN A 525 -13.75 22.89 -16.03
N SER A 526 -13.19 23.97 -15.48
CA SER A 526 -13.58 24.49 -14.16
C SER A 526 -14.82 25.37 -14.27
N LYS A 527 -15.96 24.76 -14.62
CA LYS A 527 -17.24 25.45 -14.86
C LYS A 527 -18.40 24.66 -14.29
N THR A 528 -19.39 25.37 -13.75
CA THR A 528 -20.75 24.83 -13.55
C THR A 528 -21.66 25.34 -14.67
N SER A 529 -22.94 24.96 -14.66
CA SER A 529 -23.94 25.52 -15.59
C SER A 529 -24.04 27.05 -15.53
N ASP A 530 -23.55 27.67 -14.46
CA ASP A 530 -23.76 29.08 -14.13
C ASP A 530 -22.50 29.94 -14.32
N GLY A 531 -21.35 29.37 -14.70
CA GLY A 531 -20.13 30.13 -15.00
C GLY A 531 -18.82 29.44 -14.62
N THR A 532 -17.72 30.18 -14.71
CA THR A 532 -16.37 29.71 -14.35
C THR A 532 -16.17 29.70 -12.83
N ALA A 533 -15.72 28.57 -12.28
CA ALA A 533 -15.29 28.48 -10.89
C ALA A 533 -13.80 28.83 -10.82
N ASP A 534 -13.49 30.12 -10.63
CA ASP A 534 -12.13 30.66 -10.68
C ASP A 534 -11.42 30.74 -9.32
N LEU A 535 -12.01 30.25 -8.22
CA LEU A 535 -11.43 30.34 -6.87
C LEU A 535 -11.73 29.05 -6.08
N ALA A 536 -10.72 28.39 -5.51
CA ALA A 536 -10.89 27.23 -4.63
C ALA A 536 -10.09 27.46 -3.35
N ALA A 537 -10.69 27.22 -2.18
CA ALA A 537 -10.05 27.42 -0.89
C ALA A 537 -9.48 26.09 -0.34
N ALA A 538 -10.03 24.94 -0.72
CA ALA A 538 -9.51 23.62 -0.34
C ALA A 538 -9.75 22.55 -1.41
N LEU A 539 -8.78 21.68 -1.63
CA LEU A 539 -8.82 20.51 -2.51
C LEU A 539 -8.14 19.31 -1.82
N ALA A 540 -8.81 18.17 -1.75
CA ALA A 540 -8.24 16.90 -1.34
C ALA A 540 -8.59 15.81 -2.35
N VAL A 541 -7.60 15.08 -2.85
CA VAL A 541 -7.77 14.01 -3.85
C VAL A 541 -7.01 12.77 -3.42
N THR A 542 -7.69 11.63 -3.35
CA THR A 542 -7.04 10.33 -3.13
C THR A 542 -7.41 9.35 -4.23
N VAL A 543 -6.41 8.81 -4.91
CA VAL A 543 -6.57 7.77 -5.93
C VAL A 543 -5.88 6.51 -5.46
N LEU A 544 -6.58 5.38 -5.50
CA LEU A 544 -6.06 4.07 -5.17
C LEU A 544 -6.28 3.09 -6.32
N VAL A 545 -5.22 2.45 -6.78
CA VAL A 545 -5.25 1.23 -7.58
C VAL A 545 -4.60 0.12 -6.76
N SER A 546 -5.37 -0.89 -6.38
CA SER A 546 -4.90 -2.00 -5.55
C SER A 546 -5.19 -3.32 -6.24
N THR A 547 -4.14 -4.12 -6.44
CA THR A 547 -4.20 -5.45 -7.01
C THR A 547 -3.64 -6.44 -6.02
N THR A 548 -4.43 -7.46 -5.67
CA THR A 548 -4.01 -8.56 -4.81
C THR A 548 -4.37 -9.87 -5.50
N LYS A 549 -3.38 -10.69 -5.87
CA LYS A 549 -3.60 -11.95 -6.59
C LYS A 549 -2.88 -13.14 -5.98
N ALA A 550 -3.63 -14.25 -5.84
CA ALA A 550 -3.07 -15.53 -5.44
C ALA A 550 -3.57 -16.65 -6.36
N TYR A 551 -2.68 -17.26 -7.15
CA TYR A 551 -3.16 -18.17 -8.20
C TYR A 551 -2.22 -19.31 -8.59
N VAL A 552 -2.82 -20.30 -9.26
CA VAL A 552 -2.12 -21.36 -9.99
C VAL A 552 -2.58 -21.34 -11.43
N GLU A 553 -1.66 -21.02 -12.33
CA GLU A 553 -1.91 -20.93 -13.76
C GLU A 553 -0.66 -21.33 -14.54
N PRO A 554 -0.39 -22.63 -14.70
CA PRO A 554 0.77 -23.10 -15.47
C PRO A 554 0.85 -22.45 -16.85
N GLY A 555 2.07 -22.06 -17.26
CA GLY A 555 2.33 -21.44 -18.55
C GLY A 555 2.01 -22.35 -19.75
N ASP A 556 2.14 -23.67 -19.59
CA ASP A 556 1.73 -24.68 -20.58
C ASP A 556 0.28 -25.17 -20.35
N ALA A 557 -0.67 -24.62 -21.09
CA ALA A 557 -2.06 -25.06 -21.03
C ALA A 557 -2.37 -26.38 -21.76
N LEU A 558 -1.36 -27.12 -22.27
CA LEU A 558 -1.54 -28.40 -23.00
C LEU A 558 -1.15 -29.63 -22.18
N SER A 559 -0.15 -29.50 -21.31
CA SER A 559 0.33 -30.57 -20.44
C SER A 559 -0.36 -30.52 -19.08
N THR A 560 -0.33 -31.61 -18.32
CA THR A 560 -0.85 -31.66 -16.95
C THR A 560 0.23 -31.29 -15.94
N HIS A 561 -0.13 -30.48 -14.94
CA HIS A 561 0.79 -30.00 -13.90
C HIS A 561 0.24 -30.36 -12.53
N THR A 562 0.87 -31.32 -11.84
CA THR A 562 0.35 -31.87 -10.59
C THR A 562 0.93 -31.15 -9.39
N LEU A 563 0.07 -30.47 -8.63
CA LEU A 563 0.41 -29.94 -7.32
C LEU A 563 0.04 -31.01 -6.29
N HIS A 564 1.06 -31.72 -5.78
CA HIS A 564 0.89 -32.83 -4.85
C HIS A 564 1.09 -32.37 -3.41
N THR A 565 0.09 -32.62 -2.57
CA THR A 565 0.20 -32.44 -1.12
C THR A 565 -0.47 -33.57 -0.35
N THR A 566 0.10 -33.99 0.77
CA THR A 566 -0.57 -34.97 1.66
C THR A 566 -1.67 -34.35 2.53
N GLY A 567 -1.59 -33.03 2.75
CA GLY A 567 -2.51 -32.19 3.51
C GLY A 567 -3.28 -31.21 2.62
N ALA A 568 -3.57 -30.03 3.15
CA ALA A 568 -4.41 -29.03 2.49
C ALA A 568 -3.62 -28.14 1.51
N GLN A 569 -4.33 -27.60 0.52
CA GLN A 569 -3.87 -26.53 -0.35
C GLN A 569 -4.76 -25.29 -0.14
N LEU A 570 -4.13 -24.13 0.04
CA LEU A 570 -4.79 -22.84 0.23
C LEU A 570 -4.27 -21.82 -0.79
N PHE A 571 -5.19 -21.18 -1.50
CA PHE A 571 -4.94 -20.08 -2.41
C PHE A 571 -5.73 -18.86 -1.91
N HIS A 572 -5.06 -17.89 -1.30
CA HIS A 572 -5.68 -16.79 -0.55
C HIS A 572 -5.29 -15.42 -1.11
N ALA A 573 -6.26 -14.61 -1.50
CA ALA A 573 -6.08 -13.18 -1.79
C ALA A 573 -6.87 -12.35 -0.77
N GLY A 574 -6.20 -11.50 0.00
CA GLY A 574 -6.82 -10.73 1.08
C GLY A 574 -6.63 -9.22 0.91
N THR A 575 -7.71 -8.43 0.89
CA THR A 575 -7.57 -6.97 0.67
C THR A 575 -8.39 -6.14 1.65
N LYS A 576 -7.75 -5.14 2.26
CA LYS A 576 -8.37 -4.11 3.10
C LYS A 576 -7.81 -2.73 2.75
N ASN A 577 -8.68 -1.76 2.52
CA ASN A 577 -8.26 -0.40 2.17
C ASN A 577 -9.01 0.64 2.99
N ALA A 578 -8.31 1.67 3.46
CA ALA A 578 -8.87 2.80 4.19
C ALA A 578 -8.34 4.12 3.60
N ILE A 579 -9.08 4.73 2.67
CA ILE A 579 -8.68 5.97 2.03
C ILE A 579 -9.66 7.10 2.35
N THR A 580 -9.13 8.29 2.62
CA THR A 580 -9.94 9.47 2.90
C THR A 580 -9.44 10.70 2.15
N ALA A 581 -10.35 11.50 1.62
CA ALA A 581 -10.08 12.84 1.09
C ALA A 581 -10.96 13.86 1.80
N GLU A 582 -10.35 14.73 2.61
CA GLU A 582 -11.03 15.73 3.42
C GLU A 582 -10.60 17.14 3.02
N ALA A 583 -11.52 17.90 2.44
CA ALA A 583 -11.33 19.29 2.04
C ALA A 583 -12.12 20.24 2.95
N ASP A 584 -11.45 21.19 3.59
CA ASP A 584 -12.05 22.17 4.48
C ASP A 584 -11.76 23.61 4.04
N GLY A 585 -12.75 24.21 3.39
CA GLY A 585 -12.80 25.62 2.98
C GLY A 585 -13.55 26.52 3.97
N SER A 586 -13.84 26.07 5.20
CA SER A 586 -14.60 26.84 6.20
C SER A 586 -13.89 28.03 6.86
N PRO A 587 -12.56 28.11 6.97
CA PRO A 587 -11.92 29.11 7.84
C PRO A 587 -12.20 30.61 7.56
N ALA A 588 -12.92 31.02 6.53
CA ALA A 588 -13.26 32.42 6.23
C ALA A 588 -13.84 33.24 7.42
N ASP A 589 -12.99 34.05 8.06
CA ASP A 589 -13.12 34.70 9.37
C ASP A 589 -14.18 35.81 9.43
N GLY A 590 -14.77 36.16 8.28
CA GLY A 590 -15.87 37.13 8.21
C GLY A 590 -15.51 38.57 8.48
N THR A 591 -14.24 38.88 8.71
CA THR A 591 -13.78 40.25 8.94
C THR A 591 -13.52 41.00 7.63
N THR A 592 -13.63 40.32 6.49
CA THR A 592 -13.29 40.81 5.15
C THR A 592 -14.50 40.75 4.21
N SER A 593 -14.76 41.83 3.48
CA SER A 593 -15.87 41.88 2.52
C SER A 593 -15.62 40.95 1.33
N GLY A 594 -16.59 40.09 0.99
CA GLY A 594 -16.56 39.22 -0.19
C GLY A 594 -15.89 37.85 -0.02
N ALA A 595 -15.82 37.31 1.21
CA ALA A 595 -15.18 36.01 1.45
C ALA A 595 -15.87 34.84 0.71
N VAL A 596 -15.06 33.98 0.08
CA VAL A 596 -15.49 32.79 -0.66
C VAL A 596 -14.81 31.55 -0.05
N GLY A 597 -15.60 30.61 0.47
CA GLY A 597 -15.12 29.29 0.89
C GLY A 597 -15.54 28.25 -0.12
N ILE A 598 -14.60 27.65 -0.84
CA ILE A 598 -14.89 26.54 -1.76
C ILE A 598 -14.02 25.34 -1.39
N ALA A 599 -14.65 24.18 -1.21
CA ALA A 599 -13.99 22.92 -0.88
C ALA A 599 -14.35 21.81 -1.86
N VAL A 600 -13.34 21.04 -2.27
CA VAL A 600 -13.49 19.91 -3.19
C VAL A 600 -12.79 18.69 -2.63
N GLY A 601 -13.54 17.65 -2.31
CA GLY A 601 -13.02 16.33 -1.95
C GLY A 601 -13.25 15.33 -3.08
N VAL A 602 -12.25 14.51 -3.39
CA VAL A 602 -12.37 13.43 -4.38
C VAL A 602 -11.69 12.16 -3.89
N THR A 603 -12.41 11.04 -3.90
CA THR A 603 -11.78 9.71 -3.80
C THR A 603 -12.11 8.87 -5.04
N VAL A 604 -11.11 8.18 -5.58
CA VAL A 604 -11.29 7.20 -6.67
C VAL A 604 -10.52 5.94 -6.31
N ALA A 605 -11.21 4.81 -6.25
CA ALA A 605 -10.60 3.53 -5.92
C ALA A 605 -10.97 2.47 -6.97
N ALA A 606 -9.93 1.80 -7.50
CA ALA A 606 -10.05 0.57 -8.26
C ALA A 606 -9.37 -0.56 -7.47
N VAL A 607 -10.14 -1.54 -7.01
CA VAL A 607 -9.67 -2.61 -6.13
C VAL A 607 -9.94 -3.96 -6.78
N THR A 608 -8.90 -4.77 -6.97
CA THR A 608 -8.98 -6.13 -7.49
C THR A 608 -8.40 -7.11 -6.48
N THR A 609 -9.23 -8.06 -6.04
CA THR A 609 -8.83 -9.19 -5.20
C THR A 609 -9.19 -10.47 -5.96
N ASP A 610 -8.20 -11.21 -6.43
CA ASP A 610 -8.41 -12.34 -7.33
C ASP A 610 -7.65 -13.58 -6.85
N ALA A 611 -8.38 -14.66 -6.61
CA ALA A 611 -7.81 -15.97 -6.35
C ALA A 611 -8.33 -16.96 -7.40
N HIS A 612 -7.43 -17.61 -8.14
CA HIS A 612 -7.86 -18.50 -9.22
C HIS A 612 -6.98 -19.70 -9.50
N LEU A 613 -7.61 -20.67 -10.17
CA LEU A 613 -6.98 -21.87 -10.71
C LEU A 613 -7.23 -21.95 -12.22
N ALA A 614 -6.22 -22.31 -13.00
CA ALA A 614 -6.32 -22.40 -14.46
C ALA A 614 -5.32 -23.42 -15.06
N ASN A 615 -5.33 -23.53 -16.39
CA ASN A 615 -4.31 -24.17 -17.23
C ASN A 615 -3.81 -25.56 -16.80
N ASN A 616 -4.67 -26.58 -16.85
CA ASN A 616 -4.28 -27.98 -16.59
C ASN A 616 -3.60 -28.24 -15.24
N ALA A 617 -3.83 -27.38 -14.25
CA ALA A 617 -3.50 -27.67 -12.86
C ALA A 617 -4.27 -28.90 -12.39
N VAL A 618 -3.55 -29.86 -11.81
CA VAL A 618 -4.09 -31.07 -11.17
C VAL A 618 -3.79 -30.98 -9.68
N LEU A 619 -4.83 -30.80 -8.87
CA LEU A 619 -4.69 -30.62 -7.43
C LEU A 619 -4.91 -31.94 -6.69
N HIS A 620 -3.85 -32.44 -6.05
CA HIS A 620 -3.90 -33.63 -5.21
C HIS A 620 -3.69 -33.23 -3.75
N ALA A 621 -4.76 -33.29 -2.94
CA ALA A 621 -4.76 -32.76 -1.58
C ALA A 621 -5.84 -33.44 -0.71
N SER A 622 -5.79 -33.24 0.61
CA SER A 622 -6.90 -33.61 1.49
C SER A 622 -8.09 -32.65 1.34
N SER A 623 -7.81 -31.37 1.05
CA SER A 623 -8.78 -30.32 0.74
C SER A 623 -8.11 -29.19 -0.04
N VAL A 624 -8.87 -28.53 -0.91
CA VAL A 624 -8.42 -27.32 -1.61
C VAL A 624 -9.38 -26.17 -1.29
N THR A 625 -8.81 -25.04 -0.88
CA THR A 625 -9.53 -23.79 -0.68
C THR A 625 -8.96 -22.71 -1.59
N VAL A 626 -9.83 -22.01 -2.31
CA VAL A 626 -9.51 -20.82 -3.11
C VAL A 626 -10.36 -19.69 -2.58
N GLU A 627 -9.74 -18.65 -2.02
CA GLU A 627 -10.47 -17.59 -1.35
C GLU A 627 -9.94 -16.20 -1.69
N ALA A 628 -10.87 -15.28 -1.94
CA ALA A 628 -10.64 -13.86 -2.09
C ALA A 628 -11.44 -13.15 -0.99
N GLU A 629 -10.78 -12.70 0.07
CA GLU A 629 -11.43 -12.27 1.31
C GLU A 629 -11.16 -10.82 1.70
N ALA A 630 -12.16 -10.17 2.29
CA ALA A 630 -11.99 -8.95 3.06
C ALA A 630 -11.67 -9.31 4.52
N PRO A 631 -10.44 -9.07 5.03
CA PRO A 631 -10.10 -9.36 6.42
C PRO A 631 -10.75 -8.37 7.41
N GLY A 632 -11.37 -7.31 6.89
CA GLY A 632 -12.22 -6.36 7.60
C GLY A 632 -12.81 -5.35 6.62
N THR A 633 -13.67 -4.45 7.10
CA THR A 633 -14.33 -3.44 6.27
C THR A 633 -13.33 -2.49 5.62
N SER A 634 -13.38 -2.37 4.29
CA SER A 634 -12.69 -1.32 3.55
C SER A 634 -13.51 -0.03 3.58
N THR A 635 -12.86 1.12 3.79
CA THR A 635 -13.52 2.42 3.92
C THR A 635 -13.02 3.42 2.88
N PHE A 636 -13.95 4.04 2.15
CA PHE A 636 -13.69 5.04 1.12
C PHE A 636 -14.49 6.30 1.45
N THR A 637 -13.80 7.34 1.95
CA THR A 637 -14.47 8.52 2.51
C THR A 637 -14.07 9.79 1.77
N THR A 638 -15.06 10.52 1.27
CA THR A 638 -14.88 11.85 0.68
C THR A 638 -15.64 12.87 1.50
N HIS A 639 -14.97 13.93 1.93
CA HIS A 639 -15.57 15.00 2.73
C HIS A 639 -15.17 16.37 2.19
N ALA A 640 -16.14 17.24 1.98
CA ALA A 640 -15.93 18.62 1.56
C ALA A 640 -16.78 19.56 2.41
N THR A 641 -16.13 20.45 3.17
CA THR A 641 -16.77 21.44 4.03
C THR A 641 -16.40 22.82 3.59
N SER A 642 -17.35 23.75 3.48
CA SER A 642 -17.07 25.14 3.08
C SER A 642 -17.87 26.15 3.89
N GLY A 643 -17.31 27.36 4.02
CA GLY A 643 -17.89 28.41 4.85
C GLY A 643 -17.61 29.83 4.35
N ALA A 644 -18.50 30.77 4.69
CA ALA A 644 -18.30 32.21 4.48
C ALA A 644 -18.71 33.02 5.73
N GLY A 645 -17.89 33.99 6.13
CA GLY A 645 -18.08 34.80 7.34
C GLY A 645 -18.99 36.04 7.18
N ASP A 646 -19.05 36.91 8.21
CA ASP A 646 -20.06 37.98 8.41
C ASP A 646 -20.23 38.92 7.19
N GLY A 647 -21.45 39.29 6.79
CA GLY A 647 -22.42 40.06 7.58
C GLY A 647 -22.77 41.37 6.86
N SER A 648 -21.74 42.04 6.36
CA SER A 648 -21.84 43.36 5.70
C SER A 648 -21.80 43.30 4.15
N SER A 649 -21.51 42.14 3.55
CA SER A 649 -21.37 41.94 2.09
C SER A 649 -21.83 40.53 1.64
N THR A 650 -21.74 40.22 0.33
CA THR A 650 -22.11 38.90 -0.22
C THR A 650 -21.14 37.81 0.27
N GLY A 651 -21.67 36.71 0.81
CA GLY A 651 -20.89 35.53 1.21
C GLY A 651 -21.24 34.31 0.35
N VAL A 652 -20.21 33.57 -0.09
CA VAL A 652 -20.36 32.38 -0.95
C VAL A 652 -19.62 31.18 -0.35
N ALA A 653 -20.35 30.11 -0.09
CA ALA A 653 -19.85 28.80 0.31
C ALA A 653 -20.19 27.76 -0.78
N GLY A 654 -19.22 26.96 -1.18
CA GLY A 654 -19.35 25.89 -2.16
C GLY A 654 -18.66 24.61 -1.72
N ALA A 655 -19.37 23.49 -1.66
CA ALA A 655 -18.79 22.19 -1.37
C ALA A 655 -19.11 21.18 -2.47
N LEU A 656 -18.09 20.45 -2.93
CA LEU A 656 -18.22 19.32 -3.86
C LEU A 656 -17.51 18.11 -3.27
N ALA A 657 -18.18 16.96 -3.12
CA ALA A 657 -17.53 15.71 -2.73
C ALA A 657 -17.88 14.60 -3.71
N VAL A 658 -16.88 13.99 -4.36
CA VAL A 658 -17.11 12.89 -5.32
C VAL A 658 -16.32 11.66 -4.91
N GLY A 659 -17.02 10.57 -4.58
CA GLY A 659 -16.43 9.27 -4.25
C GLY A 659 -16.76 8.27 -5.36
N VAL A 660 -15.75 7.54 -5.84
CA VAL A 660 -15.93 6.45 -6.80
C VAL A 660 -15.21 5.21 -6.30
N LEU A 661 -15.93 4.08 -6.23
CA LEU A 661 -15.38 2.77 -5.94
C LEU A 661 -15.75 1.81 -7.07
N VAL A 662 -14.74 1.19 -7.67
CA VAL A 662 -14.88 0.03 -8.54
C VAL A 662 -14.12 -1.13 -7.88
N ALA A 663 -14.85 -2.13 -7.40
CA ALA A 663 -14.29 -3.27 -6.67
C ALA A 663 -14.64 -4.59 -7.37
N SER A 664 -13.66 -5.49 -7.48
CA SER A 664 -13.83 -6.84 -7.99
C SER A 664 -13.16 -7.83 -7.05
N THR A 665 -13.96 -8.70 -6.43
CA THR A 665 -13.49 -9.77 -5.54
C THR A 665 -13.89 -11.12 -6.12
N THR A 666 -12.92 -11.92 -6.56
CA THR A 666 -13.19 -13.13 -7.33
C THR A 666 -12.41 -14.34 -6.82
N ALA A 667 -13.10 -15.47 -6.62
CA ALA A 667 -12.51 -16.76 -6.31
C ALA A 667 -13.01 -17.83 -7.30
N ARG A 668 -12.19 -18.24 -8.28
CA ARG A 668 -12.72 -19.06 -9.40
C ARG A 668 -11.77 -20.06 -10.03
N VAL A 669 -12.36 -21.00 -10.76
CA VAL A 669 -11.67 -21.69 -11.87
C VAL A 669 -11.83 -20.86 -13.15
N SER A 670 -10.72 -20.64 -13.87
CA SER A 670 -10.64 -19.86 -15.11
C SER A 670 -9.96 -20.63 -16.24
N GLY A 671 -10.03 -20.11 -17.47
CA GLY A 671 -9.36 -20.67 -18.65
C GLY A 671 -10.08 -21.89 -19.27
N ALA A 672 -9.84 -22.16 -20.56
CA ALA A 672 -10.51 -23.26 -21.27
C ALA A 672 -9.87 -24.64 -21.01
N ALA A 673 -8.59 -24.68 -20.65
CA ALA A 673 -7.89 -25.90 -20.27
C ALA A 673 -8.39 -26.39 -18.91
N PRO A 674 -8.69 -27.69 -18.74
CA PRO A 674 -9.35 -28.21 -17.55
C PRO A 674 -8.48 -28.12 -16.29
N VAL A 675 -9.05 -27.65 -15.19
CA VAL A 675 -8.50 -27.94 -13.85
C VAL A 675 -9.03 -29.30 -13.38
N ALA A 676 -8.18 -30.08 -12.74
CA ALA A 676 -8.57 -31.33 -12.10
C ALA A 676 -8.27 -31.27 -10.60
N ALA A 677 -9.12 -31.91 -9.80
CA ALA A 677 -8.85 -32.12 -8.38
C ALA A 677 -9.44 -33.47 -7.97
N ASP A 678 -8.86 -34.17 -7.01
CA ASP A 678 -9.42 -35.41 -6.45
C ASP A 678 -9.92 -35.26 -5.00
N SER A 679 -9.97 -34.01 -4.52
CA SER A 679 -10.44 -33.61 -3.20
C SER A 679 -11.76 -32.85 -3.26
N GLY A 680 -12.26 -32.45 -2.09
CA GLY A 680 -13.31 -31.43 -2.01
C GLY A 680 -12.74 -30.05 -2.34
N LEU A 681 -13.52 -29.24 -3.04
CA LEU A 681 -13.16 -27.87 -3.41
C LEU A 681 -14.06 -26.86 -2.71
N THR A 682 -13.45 -25.84 -2.11
CA THR A 682 -14.15 -24.68 -1.53
C THR A 682 -13.66 -23.41 -2.19
N PHE A 683 -14.60 -22.62 -2.74
CA PHE A 683 -14.36 -21.29 -3.27
C PHE A 683 -15.10 -20.26 -2.42
N ALA A 684 -14.40 -19.24 -1.93
CA ALA A 684 -14.99 -18.18 -1.13
C ALA A 684 -14.60 -16.80 -1.65
N ALA A 685 -15.58 -15.96 -1.96
CA ALA A 685 -15.36 -14.56 -2.31
C ALA A 685 -16.11 -13.69 -1.30
N HIS A 686 -15.41 -12.80 -0.60
CA HIS A 686 -15.99 -11.91 0.39
C HIS A 686 -15.56 -10.45 0.18
N SER A 687 -16.52 -9.56 -0.12
CA SER A 687 -16.32 -8.11 -0.09
C SER A 687 -17.02 -7.47 1.11
N ASP A 688 -16.38 -6.49 1.73
CA ASP A 688 -16.96 -5.65 2.78
C ASP A 688 -16.51 -4.20 2.58
N ASN A 689 -17.38 -3.39 1.99
CA ASN A 689 -17.08 -2.05 1.51
C ASN A 689 -18.03 -1.01 2.13
N ALA A 690 -17.46 0.02 2.74
CA ALA A 690 -18.17 1.21 3.20
C ALA A 690 -17.70 2.44 2.40
N SER A 691 -18.61 3.10 1.69
CA SER A 691 -18.32 4.31 0.93
C SER A 691 -19.16 5.49 1.42
N SER A 692 -18.54 6.66 1.57
CA SER A 692 -19.23 7.88 1.96
C SER A 692 -18.76 9.10 1.15
N ALA A 693 -19.71 9.94 0.74
CA ALA A 693 -19.43 11.25 0.15
C ALA A 693 -20.28 12.32 0.83
N THR A 694 -19.65 13.34 1.41
CA THR A 694 -20.33 14.40 2.15
C THR A 694 -19.88 15.77 1.68
N ALA A 695 -20.83 16.62 1.28
CA ALA A 695 -20.61 18.01 0.88
C ALA A 695 -21.45 18.95 1.74
N GLU A 696 -20.79 19.80 2.54
CA GLU A 696 -21.42 20.76 3.43
C GLU A 696 -20.99 22.19 3.07
N ALA A 697 -21.94 23.06 2.74
CA ALA A 697 -21.65 24.45 2.40
C ALA A 697 -22.54 25.38 3.18
N LYS A 698 -21.97 26.22 4.06
CA LYS A 698 -22.75 27.06 4.96
C LYS A 698 -22.25 28.50 5.04
N THR A 699 -23.15 29.48 4.86
CA THR A 699 -22.84 30.89 5.16
C THR A 699 -23.35 31.31 6.53
N THR A 700 -22.68 32.29 7.15
CA THR A 700 -23.11 32.92 8.41
C THR A 700 -24.10 34.07 8.13
N ALA A 701 -24.95 34.41 9.12
CA ALA A 701 -26.00 35.41 8.97
C ALA A 701 -25.48 36.83 8.74
N GLY A 702 -26.02 37.51 7.73
CA GLY A 702 -25.69 38.89 7.36
C GLY A 702 -26.84 39.70 6.79
N THR A 703 -26.58 40.96 6.44
CA THR A 703 -27.56 41.92 5.89
C THR A 703 -27.69 41.86 4.36
N ALA A 704 -26.72 41.25 3.66
CA ALA A 704 -26.62 41.22 2.19
C ALA A 704 -27.03 39.84 1.59
N THR A 705 -26.25 39.24 0.69
CA THR A 705 -26.60 37.97 0.01
C THR A 705 -25.75 36.81 0.53
N GLY A 706 -26.36 35.68 0.86
CA GLY A 706 -25.67 34.43 1.20
C GLY A 706 -25.94 33.33 0.17
N VAL A 707 -24.89 32.63 -0.26
CA VAL A 707 -24.99 31.48 -1.16
C VAL A 707 -24.29 30.28 -0.53
N GLY A 708 -24.99 29.16 -0.36
CA GLY A 708 -24.45 27.91 0.19
C GLY A 708 -24.76 26.74 -0.74
N ALA A 709 -23.91 26.52 -1.74
CA ALA A 709 -24.09 25.50 -2.76
C ALA A 709 -23.39 24.19 -2.36
N SER A 710 -24.05 23.04 -2.46
CA SER A 710 -23.44 21.75 -2.13
C SER A 710 -23.80 20.68 -3.15
N VAL A 711 -22.81 19.86 -3.54
CA VAL A 711 -23.02 18.68 -4.39
C VAL A 711 -22.20 17.52 -3.84
N ALA A 712 -22.81 16.36 -3.57
CA ALA A 712 -22.10 15.12 -3.22
C ALA A 712 -22.53 13.99 -4.16
N LEU A 713 -21.61 13.33 -4.87
CA LEU A 713 -21.90 12.21 -5.76
C LEU A 713 -21.01 11.00 -5.42
N ASN A 714 -21.62 9.90 -4.99
CA ASN A 714 -20.96 8.64 -4.65
C ASN A 714 -21.37 7.58 -5.67
N VAL A 715 -20.40 7.00 -6.39
CA VAL A 715 -20.61 5.93 -7.37
C VAL A 715 -19.90 4.69 -6.89
N VAL A 716 -20.64 3.61 -6.66
CA VAL A 716 -20.10 2.34 -6.20
C VAL A 716 -20.49 1.25 -7.19
N ASP A 717 -19.49 0.54 -7.70
CA ASP A 717 -19.63 -0.67 -8.50
C ASP A 717 -18.83 -1.78 -7.81
N ASP A 718 -19.52 -2.73 -7.19
CA ASP A 718 -18.92 -3.84 -6.44
C ASP A 718 -19.39 -5.17 -7.03
N THR A 719 -18.44 -5.94 -7.56
CA THR A 719 -18.67 -7.28 -8.07
C THR A 719 -17.93 -8.30 -7.20
N THR A 720 -18.69 -9.25 -6.64
CA THR A 720 -18.13 -10.37 -5.87
C THR A 720 -18.57 -11.69 -6.48
N SER A 721 -17.64 -12.55 -6.86
CA SER A 721 -17.98 -13.79 -7.56
C SER A 721 -17.15 -14.98 -7.12
N ALA A 722 -17.81 -16.12 -6.91
CA ALA A 722 -17.16 -17.40 -6.68
C ALA A 722 -17.70 -18.49 -7.61
N GLY A 723 -16.84 -19.41 -8.05
CA GLY A 723 -17.28 -20.62 -8.76
C GLY A 723 -16.45 -20.97 -9.99
N ILE A 724 -17.10 -21.35 -11.08
CA ILE A 724 -16.43 -21.75 -12.32
C ILE A 724 -16.78 -20.77 -13.44
N GLY A 725 -15.76 -20.16 -14.03
CA GLY A 725 -15.91 -19.22 -15.14
C GLY A 725 -16.54 -19.84 -16.38
N ALA A 726 -17.11 -18.97 -17.24
CA ALA A 726 -17.59 -19.40 -18.55
C ALA A 726 -16.43 -19.96 -19.40
N GLY A 727 -16.67 -21.06 -20.10
CA GLY A 727 -15.67 -21.82 -20.86
C GLY A 727 -14.80 -22.73 -20.00
N ALA A 728 -14.70 -22.50 -18.69
CA ALA A 728 -13.78 -23.24 -17.84
C ALA A 728 -14.28 -24.66 -17.52
N ALA A 729 -13.33 -25.61 -17.53
CA ALA A 729 -13.57 -27.02 -17.26
C ALA A 729 -12.99 -27.40 -15.90
N LEU A 730 -13.77 -28.19 -15.13
CA LEU A 730 -13.35 -28.77 -13.86
C LEU A 730 -13.68 -30.26 -13.88
N THR A 731 -12.76 -31.10 -13.44
CA THR A 731 -12.92 -32.55 -13.39
C THR A 731 -12.44 -33.15 -12.06
N GLY A 732 -12.95 -34.34 -11.71
CA GLY A 732 -12.47 -35.15 -10.59
C GLY A 732 -12.96 -34.76 -9.18
N ALA A 733 -13.53 -33.56 -9.01
CA ALA A 733 -13.87 -33.03 -7.69
C ALA A 733 -14.82 -33.95 -6.90
N SER A 734 -14.46 -34.27 -5.65
CA SER A 734 -15.29 -35.12 -4.80
C SER A 734 -16.45 -34.36 -4.15
N SER A 735 -16.32 -33.04 -3.98
CA SER A 735 -17.40 -32.11 -3.65
C SER A 735 -17.06 -30.72 -4.18
N PHE A 736 -18.06 -29.86 -4.34
CA PHE A 736 -17.86 -28.48 -4.78
C PHE A 736 -18.71 -27.51 -3.97
N SER A 737 -18.08 -26.54 -3.33
CA SER A 737 -18.75 -25.42 -2.67
C SER A 737 -18.24 -24.10 -3.22
N ALA A 738 -19.14 -23.18 -3.56
CA ALA A 738 -18.81 -21.79 -3.85
C ALA A 738 -19.70 -20.86 -3.04
N SER A 739 -19.09 -19.92 -2.33
CA SER A 739 -19.80 -18.91 -1.55
C SER A 739 -19.32 -17.51 -1.92
N SER A 740 -20.26 -16.61 -2.18
CA SER A 740 -20.00 -15.19 -2.44
C SER A 740 -20.78 -14.35 -1.45
N THR A 741 -20.09 -13.50 -0.70
CA THR A 741 -20.70 -12.63 0.32
C THR A 741 -20.27 -11.19 0.11
N SER A 742 -21.22 -10.29 -0.12
CA SER A 742 -20.93 -8.85 -0.21
C SER A 742 -21.69 -8.06 0.85
N THR A 743 -20.97 -7.22 1.57
CA THR A 743 -21.51 -6.18 2.45
C THR A 743 -21.18 -4.82 1.86
N SER A 744 -22.21 -4.01 1.59
CA SER A 744 -22.04 -2.68 1.01
C SER A 744 -22.81 -1.63 1.80
N ALA A 745 -22.11 -0.64 2.36
CA ALA A 745 -22.72 0.50 3.05
C ALA A 745 -22.37 1.80 2.33
N VAL A 746 -23.38 2.47 1.76
CA VAL A 746 -23.19 3.69 0.98
C VAL A 746 -23.95 4.85 1.60
N THR A 747 -23.23 5.93 1.92
CA THR A 747 -23.82 7.18 2.39
C THR A 747 -23.46 8.32 1.45
N THR A 748 -24.44 9.18 1.14
CA THR A 748 -24.22 10.43 0.41
C THR A 748 -25.00 11.55 1.07
N THR A 749 -24.30 12.61 1.44
CA THR A 749 -24.89 13.75 2.15
C THR A 749 -24.52 15.03 1.43
N ALA A 750 -25.52 15.79 1.00
CA ALA A 750 -25.36 17.16 0.53
C ALA A 750 -26.15 18.10 1.45
N ALA A 751 -25.48 19.08 2.03
CA ALA A 751 -26.09 20.05 2.94
C ALA A 751 -25.67 21.46 2.56
N GLY A 752 -26.62 22.25 2.04
CA GLY A 752 -26.42 23.64 1.70
C GLY A 752 -27.13 24.53 2.69
N GLY A 753 -26.43 25.53 3.22
CA GLY A 753 -26.92 26.50 4.19
C GLY A 753 -26.60 27.92 3.75
N ALA A 754 -27.61 28.78 3.70
CA ALA A 754 -27.43 30.17 3.33
C ALA A 754 -28.19 31.09 4.29
N ALA A 755 -27.55 32.18 4.70
CA ALA A 755 -28.16 33.22 5.52
C ALA A 755 -27.85 34.62 4.97
N GLY A 756 -28.80 35.55 5.05
CA GLY A 756 -28.65 36.90 4.48
C GLY A 756 -29.99 37.65 4.34
N GLY A 757 -29.97 38.88 3.82
CA GLY A 757 -31.15 39.51 3.24
C GLY A 757 -31.72 38.71 2.06
N THR A 758 -30.84 38.20 1.18
CA THR A 758 -31.16 37.15 0.18
C THR A 758 -30.34 35.89 0.48
N ALA A 759 -30.97 34.73 0.54
CA ALA A 759 -30.32 33.45 0.85
C ALA A 759 -30.61 32.40 -0.22
N VAL A 760 -29.57 31.81 -0.82
CA VAL A 760 -29.70 30.81 -1.89
C VAL A 760 -28.87 29.57 -1.53
N ALA A 761 -29.52 28.43 -1.33
CA ALA A 761 -28.89 27.17 -0.96
C ALA A 761 -29.32 26.04 -1.92
N PRO A 762 -28.69 25.92 -3.10
CA PRO A 762 -28.90 24.80 -4.01
C PRO A 762 -28.13 23.57 -3.51
N VAL A 763 -28.79 22.41 -3.52
CA VAL A 763 -28.24 21.18 -2.94
C VAL A 763 -28.51 19.99 -3.84
N VAL A 764 -27.48 19.20 -4.15
CA VAL A 764 -27.62 17.94 -4.92
C VAL A 764 -26.85 16.80 -4.24
N GLY A 765 -27.54 15.74 -3.84
CA GLY A 765 -26.93 14.49 -3.34
C GLY A 765 -27.29 13.34 -4.27
N ILE A 766 -26.30 12.62 -4.80
CA ILE A 766 -26.53 11.53 -5.76
C ILE A 766 -25.73 10.28 -5.36
N SER A 767 -26.39 9.12 -5.33
CA SER A 767 -25.74 7.81 -5.18
C SER A 767 -26.12 6.92 -6.37
N ILE A 768 -25.12 6.37 -7.08
CA ILE A 768 -25.29 5.26 -8.02
C ILE A 768 -24.58 4.06 -7.41
N VAL A 769 -25.33 3.01 -7.06
CA VAL A 769 -24.79 1.85 -6.36
C VAL A 769 -25.18 0.59 -7.11
N ASN A 770 -24.21 -0.02 -7.76
CA ASN A 770 -24.33 -1.29 -8.46
C ASN A 770 -23.59 -2.34 -7.64
N VAL A 771 -24.31 -3.33 -7.08
CA VAL A 771 -23.67 -4.42 -6.33
C VAL A 771 -24.12 -5.74 -6.95
N SER A 772 -23.18 -6.53 -7.43
CA SER A 772 -23.42 -7.83 -8.05
C SER A 772 -22.69 -8.93 -7.28
N THR A 773 -23.43 -9.89 -6.75
CA THR A 773 -22.86 -10.99 -5.98
C THR A 773 -23.33 -12.32 -6.52
N SER A 774 -22.41 -13.12 -7.05
CA SER A 774 -22.74 -14.32 -7.80
C SER A 774 -21.91 -15.53 -7.41
N SER A 775 -22.59 -16.62 -7.03
CA SER A 775 -21.96 -17.94 -6.97
C SER A 775 -22.44 -18.79 -8.13
N ALA A 776 -21.60 -18.99 -9.14
CA ALA A 776 -22.06 -19.51 -10.43
C ALA A 776 -21.18 -20.61 -11.01
N LEU A 777 -21.83 -21.54 -11.71
CA LEU A 777 -21.19 -22.46 -12.65
C LEU A 777 -21.51 -21.95 -14.06
N GLY A 778 -20.62 -21.16 -14.66
CA GLY A 778 -20.83 -20.54 -15.97
C GLY A 778 -20.97 -21.56 -17.10
N ALA A 779 -21.41 -21.13 -18.29
CA ALA A 779 -21.57 -22.01 -19.45
C ALA A 779 -20.25 -22.70 -19.80
N GLY A 780 -20.27 -23.98 -20.14
CA GLY A 780 -19.03 -24.72 -20.43
C GLY A 780 -19.24 -26.23 -20.50
N PRO A 781 -18.13 -27.00 -20.50
CA PRO A 781 -18.18 -28.45 -20.48
C PRO A 781 -18.97 -29.00 -19.28
N ALA A 782 -19.50 -30.21 -19.44
CA ALA A 782 -20.25 -30.89 -18.40
C ALA A 782 -19.42 -31.05 -17.12
N LEU A 783 -20.02 -30.72 -15.97
CA LEU A 783 -19.42 -30.90 -14.66
C LEU A 783 -19.98 -32.16 -14.00
N ILE A 784 -19.07 -33.03 -13.55
CA ILE A 784 -19.39 -34.23 -12.76
C ILE A 784 -18.70 -34.09 -11.40
N VAL A 785 -19.47 -34.22 -10.33
CA VAL A 785 -19.01 -34.18 -8.94
C VAL A 785 -19.52 -35.41 -8.22
N ASP A 786 -18.70 -36.05 -7.39
CA ASP A 786 -19.12 -37.27 -6.70
C ASP A 786 -20.12 -37.01 -5.57
N GLY A 787 -19.85 -35.98 -4.77
CA GLY A 787 -20.63 -35.57 -3.62
C GLY A 787 -21.47 -34.32 -3.87
N ASP A 788 -21.57 -33.49 -2.83
CA ASP A 788 -22.45 -32.33 -2.81
C ASP A 788 -21.93 -31.19 -3.70
N VAL A 789 -22.87 -30.44 -4.29
CA VAL A 789 -22.62 -29.17 -4.98
C VAL A 789 -23.46 -28.10 -4.31
N THR A 790 -22.80 -27.12 -3.69
CA THR A 790 -23.46 -26.01 -2.99
C THR A 790 -22.98 -24.67 -3.54
N LEU A 791 -23.91 -23.83 -4.01
CA LEU A 791 -23.62 -22.45 -4.41
C LEU A 791 -24.43 -21.51 -3.51
N THR A 792 -23.74 -20.57 -2.84
CA THR A 792 -24.38 -19.64 -1.90
C THR A 792 -23.94 -18.21 -2.17
N ALA A 793 -24.85 -17.39 -2.66
CA ALA A 793 -24.65 -15.94 -2.78
C ALA A 793 -25.45 -15.21 -1.70
N THR A 794 -24.76 -14.43 -0.87
CA THR A 794 -25.35 -13.59 0.17
C THR A 794 -24.96 -12.15 -0.06
N GLN A 795 -25.93 -11.26 0.03
CA GLN A 795 -25.72 -9.89 -0.33
C GLN A 795 -26.50 -8.98 0.62
N THR A 796 -25.79 -8.11 1.34
CA THR A 796 -26.34 -7.21 2.35
C THR A 796 -25.89 -5.78 2.05
N GLY A 797 -26.80 -4.82 2.09
CA GLY A 797 -26.34 -3.43 2.00
C GLY A 797 -27.35 -2.36 2.30
N THR A 798 -26.83 -1.15 2.44
CA THR A 798 -27.57 0.07 2.76
C THR A 798 -27.15 1.18 1.81
N VAL A 799 -28.12 1.95 1.31
CA VAL A 799 -27.86 3.15 0.51
C VAL A 799 -28.68 4.30 1.10
N THR A 800 -28.00 5.31 1.62
CA THR A 800 -28.64 6.51 2.18
C THR A 800 -28.18 7.76 1.45
N THR A 801 -29.11 8.47 0.83
CA THR A 801 -28.84 9.74 0.15
C THR A 801 -29.66 10.86 0.80
N THR A 802 -28.99 11.89 1.31
CA THR A 802 -29.62 13.03 1.98
C THR A 802 -29.24 14.34 1.31
N ALA A 803 -30.24 15.17 1.00
CA ALA A 803 -30.07 16.54 0.50
C ALA A 803 -30.84 17.53 1.39
N THR A 804 -30.16 18.52 1.97
CA THR A 804 -30.78 19.52 2.86
C THR A 804 -30.45 20.95 2.46
N GLY A 805 -31.45 21.71 1.99
CA GLY A 805 -31.34 23.12 1.62
C GLY A 805 -31.86 24.06 2.71
N ALA A 806 -30.99 24.58 3.56
CA ALA A 806 -31.31 25.46 4.68
C ALA A 806 -31.03 26.95 4.34
N ALA A 807 -31.99 27.63 3.71
CA ALA A 807 -31.92 29.06 3.42
C ALA A 807 -32.72 29.92 4.42
N SER A 808 -32.13 31.00 4.93
CA SER A 808 -32.74 31.92 5.91
C SER A 808 -32.51 33.39 5.53
N GLY A 809 -33.57 34.11 5.16
CA GLY A 809 -33.48 35.52 4.78
C GLY A 809 -34.82 36.14 4.41
N SER A 810 -34.82 37.45 4.09
CA SER A 810 -36.03 38.15 3.61
C SER A 810 -36.49 37.59 2.26
N THR A 811 -35.54 37.19 1.41
CA THR A 811 -35.74 36.39 0.20
C THR A 811 -34.94 35.10 0.36
N ALA A 812 -35.55 33.92 0.37
CA ALA A 812 -34.82 32.67 0.58
C ALA A 812 -35.27 31.56 -0.36
N VAL A 813 -34.30 30.86 -0.97
CA VAL A 813 -34.48 29.71 -1.86
C VAL A 813 -33.55 28.60 -1.38
N GLY A 814 -34.10 27.50 -0.87
CA GLY A 814 -33.35 26.32 -0.47
C GLY A 814 -33.89 25.09 -1.20
N ALA A 815 -33.40 24.88 -2.42
CA ALA A 815 -33.83 23.77 -3.26
C ALA A 815 -32.93 22.56 -3.02
N ALA A 816 -33.53 21.39 -2.76
CA ALA A 816 -32.80 20.15 -2.50
C ALA A 816 -33.20 19.04 -3.47
N ILE A 817 -32.23 18.40 -4.11
CA ILE A 817 -32.42 17.20 -4.93
C ILE A 817 -31.60 16.06 -4.33
N ALA A 818 -32.27 14.98 -3.93
CA ALA A 818 -31.64 13.71 -3.56
C ALA A 818 -32.05 12.65 -4.58
N LEU A 819 -31.06 11.97 -5.18
CA LEU A 819 -31.25 10.89 -6.15
C LEU A 819 -30.48 9.66 -5.70
N THR A 820 -31.21 8.58 -5.45
CA THR A 820 -30.64 7.24 -5.21
C THR A 820 -30.98 6.36 -6.40
N VAL A 821 -29.96 5.71 -6.95
CA VAL A 821 -30.11 4.62 -7.91
C VAL A 821 -29.33 3.42 -7.41
N ALA A 822 -30.04 2.39 -7.00
CA ALA A 822 -29.46 1.17 -6.43
C ALA A 822 -29.83 -0.02 -7.32
N ASN A 823 -28.86 -0.56 -8.06
CA ASN A 823 -29.03 -1.78 -8.85
C ASN A 823 -28.29 -2.93 -8.17
N HIS A 824 -29.03 -3.77 -7.46
CA HIS A 824 -28.48 -4.91 -6.74
C HIS A 824 -28.91 -6.23 -7.39
N SER A 825 -27.95 -7.11 -7.59
CA SER A 825 -28.16 -8.45 -8.12
C SER A 825 -27.45 -9.46 -7.24
N VAL A 826 -28.20 -10.42 -6.70
CA VAL A 826 -27.65 -11.59 -6.03
C VAL A 826 -28.11 -12.85 -6.76
N SER A 827 -27.17 -13.70 -7.15
CA SER A 827 -27.52 -14.91 -7.88
C SER A 827 -26.68 -16.13 -7.49
N ALA A 828 -27.34 -17.28 -7.45
CA ALA A 828 -26.67 -18.57 -7.29
C ALA A 828 -27.23 -19.54 -8.34
N GLY A 829 -26.38 -20.07 -9.21
CA GLY A 829 -26.91 -20.81 -10.36
C GLY A 829 -25.90 -21.55 -11.21
N ASN A 830 -26.44 -22.23 -12.22
CA ASN A 830 -25.71 -23.14 -13.09
C ASN A 830 -26.18 -22.99 -14.54
N ASP A 831 -25.21 -22.87 -15.46
CA ASP A 831 -25.39 -22.75 -16.91
C ASP A 831 -24.72 -23.88 -17.71
N ARG A 832 -24.43 -25.01 -17.06
CA ARG A 832 -23.75 -26.16 -17.68
C ARG A 832 -24.41 -27.45 -17.27
N ASP A 833 -24.23 -28.50 -18.06
CA ASP A 833 -24.63 -29.86 -17.68
C ASP A 833 -23.98 -30.21 -16.34
N LEU A 834 -24.79 -30.60 -15.35
CA LEU A 834 -24.33 -30.89 -13.99
C LEU A 834 -24.82 -32.27 -13.54
N THR A 835 -23.88 -33.11 -13.12
CA THR A 835 -24.15 -34.42 -12.51
C THR A 835 -23.51 -34.50 -11.14
N SER A 836 -24.33 -34.70 -10.10
CA SER A 836 -23.87 -35.15 -8.78
C SER A 836 -24.20 -36.63 -8.60
N THR A 837 -23.18 -37.49 -8.46
CA THR A 837 -23.37 -38.96 -8.52
C THR A 837 -23.88 -39.54 -7.19
N GLY A 838 -23.54 -38.93 -6.06
CA GLY A 838 -23.90 -39.37 -4.71
C GLY A 838 -24.41 -38.28 -3.76
N GLY A 839 -24.33 -37.00 -4.13
CA GLY A 839 -24.67 -35.86 -3.27
C GLY A 839 -25.95 -35.10 -3.64
N ALA A 840 -26.21 -34.05 -2.86
CA ALA A 840 -27.24 -33.05 -3.10
C ALA A 840 -26.71 -31.87 -3.93
N VAL A 841 -27.62 -31.19 -4.63
CA VAL A 841 -27.30 -29.94 -5.35
C VAL A 841 -28.18 -28.82 -4.79
N GLY A 842 -27.55 -27.80 -4.20
CA GLY A 842 -28.20 -26.65 -3.56
C GLY A 842 -27.73 -25.33 -4.16
N PHE A 843 -28.68 -24.46 -4.49
CA PHE A 843 -28.41 -23.09 -4.94
C PHE A 843 -29.18 -22.13 -4.03
N HIS A 844 -28.46 -21.24 -3.36
CA HIS A 844 -29.00 -20.34 -2.35
C HIS A 844 -28.60 -18.90 -2.68
N SER A 845 -29.58 -18.04 -2.92
CA SER A 845 -29.37 -16.60 -3.08
C SER A 845 -30.17 -15.84 -2.04
N THR A 846 -29.51 -14.99 -1.25
CA THR A 846 -30.14 -14.17 -0.22
C THR A 846 -29.69 -12.72 -0.38
N GLY A 847 -30.64 -11.81 -0.55
CA GLY A 847 -30.38 -10.38 -0.68
C GLY A 847 -31.20 -9.60 0.33
N THR A 848 -30.56 -8.70 1.08
CA THR A 848 -31.24 -7.77 1.99
C THR A 848 -30.69 -6.37 1.81
N TRP A 849 -31.57 -5.44 1.41
CA TRP A 849 -31.21 -4.08 1.02
C TRP A 849 -32.10 -3.07 1.71
N THR A 850 -31.55 -1.94 2.09
CA THR A 850 -32.32 -0.76 2.45
C THR A 850 -31.86 0.44 1.64
N THR A 851 -32.81 1.10 0.98
CA THR A 851 -32.60 2.41 0.36
C THR A 851 -33.36 3.47 1.14
N ALA A 852 -32.75 4.63 1.32
CA ALA A 852 -33.38 5.78 1.97
C ALA A 852 -32.94 7.07 1.26
N THR A 853 -33.89 7.78 0.68
CA THR A 853 -33.65 9.05 -0.01
C THR A 853 -34.42 10.18 0.69
N HIS A 854 -33.70 11.20 1.14
CA HIS A 854 -34.27 12.33 1.88
C HIS A 854 -33.92 13.66 1.21
N ALA A 855 -34.93 14.47 0.93
CA ALA A 855 -34.75 15.85 0.47
C ALA A 855 -35.53 16.81 1.37
N THR A 856 -34.85 17.82 1.91
CA THR A 856 -35.44 18.84 2.80
C THR A 856 -35.21 20.22 2.22
N ALA A 857 -36.30 20.98 2.02
CA ALA A 857 -36.28 22.34 1.53
C ALA A 857 -36.19 23.39 2.67
N SER A 858 -35.96 24.65 2.31
CA SER A 858 -36.07 25.77 3.25
C SER A 858 -37.53 26.17 3.51
N ALA A 859 -37.76 26.92 4.60
CA ALA A 859 -39.09 27.39 5.00
C ALA A 859 -39.77 28.36 4.00
N SER A 860 -39.04 28.84 2.98
CA SER A 860 -39.47 29.92 2.07
C SER A 860 -39.94 29.43 0.68
N GLY A 861 -39.90 28.12 0.41
CA GLY A 861 -40.43 27.53 -0.83
C GLY A 861 -39.50 27.66 -2.06
N GLY A 862 -39.95 27.12 -3.21
CA GLY A 862 -39.22 27.12 -4.48
C GLY A 862 -39.40 28.41 -5.30
N PRO A 863 -38.61 28.62 -6.37
CA PRO A 863 -38.73 29.80 -7.24
C PRO A 863 -40.10 29.88 -7.93
N SER A 864 -40.54 31.07 -8.32
CA SER A 864 -41.81 31.27 -9.05
C SER A 864 -41.73 30.79 -10.51
N ASP A 865 -42.85 30.31 -11.06
CA ASP A 865 -42.97 29.82 -12.45
C ASP A 865 -42.68 30.92 -13.48
N GLY A 866 -41.60 30.77 -14.26
CA GLY A 866 -41.30 31.56 -15.45
C GLY A 866 -41.61 30.79 -16.74
N SER A 867 -42.01 31.49 -17.81
CA SER A 867 -42.19 30.84 -19.12
C SER A 867 -40.83 30.35 -19.65
N GLY A 868 -40.65 29.03 -19.73
CA GLY A 868 -39.40 28.40 -20.17
C GLY A 868 -38.53 27.80 -19.06
N SER A 869 -38.98 27.83 -17.79
CA SER A 869 -38.28 27.13 -16.70
C SER A 869 -38.32 25.60 -16.88
N PRO A 870 -37.19 24.89 -16.67
CA PRO A 870 -37.16 23.43 -16.70
C PRO A 870 -38.07 22.87 -15.60
N ASN A 871 -38.94 21.92 -15.97
CA ASN A 871 -39.80 21.22 -15.01
C ASN A 871 -38.99 20.18 -14.20
N VAL A 872 -39.60 19.64 -13.14
CA VAL A 872 -38.94 18.66 -12.25
C VAL A 872 -38.40 17.45 -13.02
N ASP A 873 -39.13 16.96 -14.02
CA ASP A 873 -38.71 15.81 -14.85
C ASP A 873 -37.40 16.12 -15.59
N SER A 874 -37.29 17.29 -16.23
CA SER A 874 -36.08 17.71 -16.95
C SER A 874 -34.88 17.94 -16.04
N GLN A 875 -35.11 18.39 -14.79
CA GLN A 875 -34.05 18.52 -13.80
C GLN A 875 -33.55 17.15 -13.35
N SER A 876 -34.46 16.22 -13.06
CA SER A 876 -34.11 14.86 -12.66
C SER A 876 -33.32 14.10 -13.75
N ALA A 877 -33.72 14.26 -15.01
CA ALA A 877 -33.04 13.66 -16.15
C ALA A 877 -31.62 14.23 -16.32
N SER A 878 -31.45 15.55 -16.17
CA SER A 878 -30.13 16.19 -16.24
C SER A 878 -29.18 15.70 -15.14
N GLN A 879 -29.66 15.59 -13.89
CA GLN A 879 -28.83 15.12 -12.76
C GLN A 879 -28.44 13.65 -12.92
N ARG A 880 -29.37 12.80 -13.37
CA ARG A 880 -29.09 11.40 -13.67
C ARG A 880 -28.08 11.26 -14.81
N GLY A 881 -28.24 12.01 -15.90
CA GLY A 881 -27.30 12.02 -17.03
C GLY A 881 -25.90 12.47 -16.63
N PHE A 882 -25.78 13.51 -15.81
CA PHE A 882 -24.49 13.93 -15.24
C PHE A 882 -23.83 12.81 -14.41
N ALA A 883 -24.60 12.09 -13.59
CA ALA A 883 -24.08 10.99 -12.79
C ALA A 883 -23.68 9.77 -13.66
N ASP A 884 -24.40 9.49 -14.74
CA ASP A 884 -24.03 8.48 -15.74
C ASP A 884 -22.71 8.83 -16.45
N ASP A 885 -22.54 10.09 -16.84
CA ASP A 885 -21.30 10.58 -17.44
C ASP A 885 -20.11 10.41 -16.46
N GLN A 886 -20.31 10.72 -15.18
CA GLN A 886 -19.28 10.54 -14.15
C GLN A 886 -18.97 9.05 -13.92
N ALA A 887 -19.98 8.17 -13.85
CA ALA A 887 -19.76 6.73 -13.71
C ALA A 887 -18.93 6.18 -14.89
N ALA A 888 -19.33 6.52 -16.13
CA ALA A 888 -18.65 6.11 -17.34
C ALA A 888 -17.20 6.62 -17.41
N ALA A 889 -16.96 7.88 -17.02
CA ALA A 889 -15.63 8.47 -17.01
C ALA A 889 -14.65 7.78 -16.05
N ASN A 890 -15.16 7.07 -15.02
CA ASN A 890 -14.36 6.38 -14.01
C ASN A 890 -14.45 4.85 -14.12
N GLY A 891 -15.00 4.31 -15.21
CA GLY A 891 -15.09 2.87 -15.44
C GLY A 891 -16.13 2.13 -14.60
N ALA A 892 -17.04 2.86 -13.94
CA ALA A 892 -18.13 2.29 -13.16
C ALA A 892 -19.41 2.11 -13.99
N GLY A 893 -20.28 1.19 -13.58
CA GLY A 893 -21.63 1.05 -14.12
C GLY A 893 -22.47 2.30 -13.87
N GLY A 894 -23.25 2.72 -14.88
CA GLY A 894 -24.19 3.82 -14.76
C GLY A 894 -25.47 3.44 -14.00
N SER A 895 -26.47 4.30 -14.12
CA SER A 895 -27.75 4.24 -13.41
C SER A 895 -28.78 3.28 -14.01
N GLY A 896 -28.41 2.51 -15.05
CA GLY A 896 -29.27 1.50 -15.69
C GLY A 896 -30.41 2.06 -16.54
N GLY A 897 -31.23 1.17 -17.11
CA GLY A 897 -32.28 1.52 -18.09
C GLY A 897 -33.67 1.86 -17.51
N THR A 898 -33.86 1.77 -16.20
CA THR A 898 -35.15 2.11 -15.55
C THR A 898 -35.42 3.61 -15.69
N SER A 899 -36.55 4.00 -16.28
CA SER A 899 -36.92 5.40 -16.44
C SER A 899 -37.19 6.08 -15.09
N THR A 900 -36.75 7.33 -14.94
CA THR A 900 -37.11 8.17 -13.79
C THR A 900 -38.62 8.37 -13.70
N PRO A 901 -39.26 8.19 -12.52
CA PRO A 901 -40.68 8.47 -12.34
C PRO A 901 -41.03 9.94 -12.63
N SER A 902 -42.13 10.21 -13.34
CA SER A 902 -42.56 11.58 -13.65
C SER A 902 -43.18 12.28 -12.43
N ALA A 903 -42.78 13.52 -12.17
CA ALA A 903 -43.34 14.38 -11.14
C ALA A 903 -44.67 15.01 -11.59
N SER A 904 -45.79 14.41 -11.16
CA SER A 904 -47.13 14.88 -11.50
C SER A 904 -48.10 14.80 -10.32
N THR A 905 -49.12 15.65 -10.34
CA THR A 905 -50.26 15.63 -9.42
C THR A 905 -51.57 15.53 -10.20
N SER A 906 -52.72 15.50 -9.53
CA SER A 906 -54.03 15.58 -10.19
C SER A 906 -54.23 16.88 -10.99
N GLY A 907 -53.40 17.90 -10.77
CA GLY A 907 -53.36 19.15 -11.54
C GLY A 907 -52.44 19.14 -12.76
N GLY A 908 -51.76 18.01 -13.06
CA GLY A 908 -50.77 17.89 -14.13
C GLY A 908 -49.33 17.88 -13.63
N SER A 909 -48.38 18.08 -14.55
CA SER A 909 -46.94 18.09 -14.27
C SER A 909 -46.54 19.16 -13.25
N VAL A 910 -45.57 18.86 -12.41
CA VAL A 910 -45.00 19.81 -11.44
C VAL A 910 -43.93 20.66 -12.13
N SER A 911 -44.17 21.97 -12.23
CA SER A 911 -43.25 22.94 -12.85
C SER A 911 -42.09 23.34 -11.94
N VAL A 912 -42.32 23.47 -10.63
CA VAL A 912 -41.30 23.81 -9.63
C VAL A 912 -41.50 23.02 -8.33
N ALA A 913 -40.42 22.49 -7.75
CA ALA A 913 -40.38 21.87 -6.43
C ALA A 913 -39.22 22.39 -5.59
N ALA A 914 -39.43 22.54 -4.28
CA ALA A 914 -38.40 22.97 -3.33
C ALA A 914 -37.57 21.79 -2.78
N ALA A 915 -38.14 20.58 -2.77
CA ALA A 915 -37.45 19.35 -2.41
C ALA A 915 -37.89 18.23 -3.35
N ILE A 916 -36.92 17.50 -3.91
CA ILE A 916 -37.12 16.38 -4.83
C ILE A 916 -36.31 15.20 -4.27
N ALA A 917 -36.99 14.15 -3.84
CA ALA A 917 -36.37 12.87 -3.47
C ALA A 917 -36.78 11.82 -4.49
N ILE A 918 -35.81 11.18 -5.13
CA ILE A 918 -36.02 10.12 -6.12
C ILE A 918 -35.25 8.89 -5.66
N ASP A 919 -35.97 7.83 -5.32
CA ASP A 919 -35.41 6.53 -4.99
C ASP A 919 -35.74 5.52 -6.10
N ILE A 920 -34.72 5.02 -6.79
CA ILE A 920 -34.83 3.96 -7.79
C ILE A 920 -34.07 2.75 -7.28
N ALA A 921 -34.80 1.85 -6.64
CA ALA A 921 -34.27 0.58 -6.12
C ALA A 921 -34.65 -0.58 -7.05
N ASN A 922 -33.65 -1.15 -7.70
CA ASN A 922 -33.73 -2.35 -8.52
C ASN A 922 -32.99 -3.47 -7.78
N ALA A 923 -33.72 -4.38 -7.13
CA ALA A 923 -33.14 -5.54 -6.46
C ALA A 923 -33.63 -6.83 -7.10
N GLU A 924 -32.70 -7.71 -7.47
CA GLU A 924 -32.97 -9.06 -7.95
C GLU A 924 -32.25 -10.09 -7.07
N SER A 925 -32.98 -11.11 -6.63
CA SER A 925 -32.40 -12.32 -6.02
C SER A 925 -32.90 -13.53 -6.81
N ALA A 926 -31.98 -14.26 -7.41
CA ALA A 926 -32.32 -15.36 -8.30
C ALA A 926 -31.45 -16.60 -8.04
N GLY A 927 -32.12 -17.70 -7.68
CA GLY A 927 -31.61 -19.04 -7.93
C GLY A 927 -32.00 -19.46 -9.35
N TRP A 928 -31.05 -19.79 -10.22
CA TRP A 928 -31.37 -20.10 -11.62
C TRP A 928 -30.70 -21.38 -12.14
N ARG A 929 -31.36 -21.94 -13.15
CA ARG A 929 -30.91 -23.10 -13.94
C ARG A 929 -31.31 -22.84 -15.39
N THR A 930 -30.39 -22.95 -16.32
CA THR A 930 -30.76 -22.96 -17.75
C THR A 930 -31.28 -24.33 -18.16
N THR A 931 -31.64 -24.49 -19.45
CA THR A 931 -32.23 -25.73 -20.00
C THR A 931 -31.31 -26.96 -19.98
N SER A 932 -30.11 -26.82 -19.42
CA SER A 932 -29.08 -27.86 -19.32
C SER A 932 -29.50 -28.99 -18.36
N PRO A 933 -29.20 -30.27 -18.66
CA PRO A 933 -29.53 -31.40 -17.80
C PRO A 933 -28.89 -31.31 -16.40
N LEU A 934 -29.71 -31.46 -15.37
CA LEU A 934 -29.27 -31.70 -13.99
C LEU A 934 -29.60 -33.13 -13.57
N ARG A 935 -28.62 -33.87 -13.06
CA ARG A 935 -28.78 -35.24 -12.55
C ARG A 935 -28.27 -35.35 -11.11
N THR A 936 -29.08 -35.93 -10.23
CA THR A 936 -28.73 -36.17 -8.82
C THR A 936 -28.93 -37.64 -8.47
N GLY A 937 -27.92 -38.31 -7.90
CA GLY A 937 -28.02 -39.70 -7.45
C GLY A 937 -28.74 -39.91 -6.11
N ALA A 938 -28.91 -38.86 -5.30
CA ALA A 938 -29.52 -38.93 -3.98
C ALA A 938 -31.06 -39.12 -4.02
N ARG A 939 -31.60 -40.01 -3.18
CA ARG A 939 -33.06 -40.25 -2.99
C ARG A 939 -33.83 -39.12 -2.26
N ARG A 940 -33.22 -37.95 -2.01
CA ARG A 940 -33.84 -36.82 -1.28
C ARG A 940 -34.16 -35.66 -2.23
N PRO A 941 -35.26 -34.92 -2.01
CA PRO A 941 -35.72 -33.91 -2.97
C PRO A 941 -34.73 -32.74 -3.08
N VAL A 942 -34.60 -32.24 -4.31
CA VAL A 942 -34.03 -30.92 -4.62
C VAL A 942 -34.78 -29.88 -3.80
N ALA A 943 -34.09 -29.10 -2.96
CA ALA A 943 -34.71 -27.97 -2.29
C ALA A 943 -35.05 -26.89 -3.35
N PRO A 944 -36.32 -26.44 -3.46
CA PRO A 944 -36.67 -25.40 -4.42
C PRO A 944 -35.99 -24.07 -4.06
N ALA A 945 -35.63 -23.30 -5.09
CA ALA A 945 -35.20 -21.92 -4.94
C ALA A 945 -36.22 -21.14 -4.10
N SER A 946 -35.74 -20.33 -3.15
CA SER A 946 -36.56 -19.40 -2.37
C SER A 946 -37.37 -18.52 -3.33
N ALA A 947 -38.69 -18.47 -3.17
CA ALA A 947 -39.54 -17.59 -3.97
C ALA A 947 -39.11 -16.12 -3.80
N PRO A 948 -39.12 -15.30 -4.86
CA PRO A 948 -38.78 -13.89 -4.75
C PRO A 948 -39.71 -13.19 -3.75
N PRO A 949 -39.20 -12.27 -2.90
CA PRO A 949 -40.06 -11.43 -2.11
C PRO A 949 -40.96 -10.60 -3.03
N SER A 950 -42.23 -10.50 -2.68
CA SER A 950 -43.22 -9.72 -3.42
C SER A 950 -42.76 -8.28 -3.62
N ARG A 951 -42.77 -7.80 -4.86
CA ARG A 951 -42.75 -6.36 -5.16
C ARG A 951 -43.88 -5.68 -4.40
N SER A 952 -43.56 -4.95 -3.33
CA SER A 952 -44.46 -3.93 -2.80
C SER A 952 -44.10 -2.61 -3.49
N PRO A 953 -44.99 -2.01 -4.29
CA PRO A 953 -44.83 -0.62 -4.68
C PRO A 953 -45.22 0.26 -3.50
N SER A 954 -44.34 1.18 -3.09
CA SER A 954 -44.74 2.39 -2.39
C SER A 954 -43.88 3.54 -2.87
#